data_AF-A0A1S1J8S6-F1
#
_entry.id   AF-A0A1S1J8S6-F1
#
_cell.length_a   1.000
_cell.length_b   1.000
_cell.length_c   1.000
_cell.angle_alpha   90.00
_cell.angle_beta   90.00
_cell.angle_gamma   90.00
#
_symmetry.space_group_name_H-M   'P 1'
#
loop_
_entity.id
_entity.type
_entity.pdbx_description
1 polymer ?
#
loop_
_entity_poly.entity_id
_entity_poly.type
_entity_poly.pdbx_seq_one_letter_code
_entity_poly.pdbx_strand_id
1 'polypeptide(L)'
;MNAIIKFMKRNYKILIAVLCLSLTLFAFKINADKSVDPDPNRDKTLLELLAFVIEKGHYSPAEINDEFSKGIFKDYIEALDPSKRFFLQSDIDEFKQYELQLDDQFLNKDLTFFNLTYTRLMKRMEESKKRYKTILAQPFNYDIDETFNADYDKLPYAKNTAEINERWRKQIKLSTLSSLVTKQKLEEDKKKTDPNYKEKTFETLEKETRESSLKSLDDNFSLIKDLNKEDWFSVYVNSIMTRFDPHTSYFAPEDKDRFDVNISGKLEGIGARLTKKNDFTQIDELISGGPAWKGKQLEAGDLILKVAQGNEEPVDVVGMRLDDVVKKIKGHKGTEVKLTVKKVDGTIKIISIIRDVVEIEETYAKSSIVERNGLKYGVIYLPKFYIDFENKDGRDAGKDIALEVERLKKEDINGIVLDVRDDGGGSLSTVVDIAGLFIEEGPIVQVKSAGKKKEVLYDKDKKVEWDGPLVIMVNSFSASASEILAAAIQDYKRGVIIGSKQTYGKGTVQNVLDLNQFVRNANYGDLGALKITGQKFYRINGGSTQLEGVHSDVVMPDRYAYLKMGERDIDNAMPWDKIDPADYSTWHSNTNFTKAIESSKNRIAQNAQFKLIEDNAKWIDVKNKENTYSLNIKNFKATQEQVETEGKKYKPISDYKNNLVFKSLPYEELEMKSDATLKEKREAWHQALSKDVYVEEALNVLDDLQVKGVVRNSATTKIKRDKLVKS
;
A
#
# COMPACT_ATOMS: atom_id res chain seq x y z
N MET A 1 68.86 -16.82 17.22
CA MET A 1 68.81 -15.66 16.29
C MET A 1 69.68 -15.84 15.03
N ASN A 2 70.94 -16.27 15.13
CA ASN A 2 71.87 -16.32 13.96
C ASN A 2 71.51 -17.35 12.86
N ALA A 3 70.84 -18.46 13.19
CA ALA A 3 70.45 -19.47 12.20
C ALA A 3 69.31 -18.99 11.28
N ILE A 4 68.32 -18.29 11.85
CA ILE A 4 67.18 -17.73 11.11
C ILE A 4 67.66 -16.62 10.16
N ILE A 5 68.57 -15.76 10.63
CA ILE A 5 69.13 -14.68 9.81
C ILE A 5 69.99 -15.24 8.66
N LYS A 6 70.76 -16.31 8.89
CA LYS A 6 71.51 -17.01 7.82
C LYS A 6 70.57 -17.69 6.81
N PHE A 7 69.48 -18.29 7.28
CA PHE A 7 68.44 -18.88 6.41
C PHE A 7 67.75 -17.83 5.54
N MET A 8 67.36 -16.70 6.14
CA MET A 8 66.75 -15.57 5.42
C MET A 8 67.70 -14.94 4.41
N LYS A 9 68.99 -14.79 4.72
CA LYS A 9 70.00 -14.28 3.77
C LYS A 9 70.30 -15.23 2.63
N ARG A 10 70.30 -16.55 2.87
CA ARG A 10 70.59 -17.54 1.82
C ARG A 10 69.40 -17.77 0.88
N ASN A 11 68.18 -17.63 1.40
CA ASN A 11 66.94 -17.91 0.67
C ASN A 11 66.13 -16.64 0.36
N TYR A 12 66.75 -15.46 0.38
CA TYR A 12 66.05 -14.18 0.20
C TYR A 12 65.29 -14.09 -1.12
N LYS A 13 65.80 -14.70 -2.20
CA LYS A 13 65.11 -14.78 -3.50
C LYS A 13 63.83 -15.61 -3.44
N ILE A 14 63.82 -16.70 -2.65
CA ILE A 14 62.66 -17.55 -2.45
C ILE A 14 61.64 -16.85 -1.54
N LEU A 15 62.11 -16.16 -0.50
CA LEU A 15 61.26 -15.37 0.39
C LEU A 15 60.60 -14.19 -0.33
N ILE A 16 61.32 -13.50 -1.22
CA ILE A 16 60.75 -12.45 -2.08
C ILE A 16 59.75 -13.05 -3.07
N ALA A 17 60.06 -14.20 -3.68
CA ALA A 17 59.11 -14.86 -4.58
C ALA A 17 57.82 -15.27 -3.86
N VAL A 18 57.91 -15.82 -2.64
CA VAL A 18 56.75 -16.18 -1.81
C VAL A 18 55.98 -14.95 -1.34
N LEU A 19 56.67 -13.84 -1.01
CA LEU A 19 56.03 -12.57 -0.65
C LEU A 19 55.32 -11.92 -1.84
N CYS A 20 55.92 -11.98 -3.04
CA CYS A 20 55.28 -11.53 -4.27
C CYS A 20 54.08 -12.43 -4.63
N LEU A 21 54.20 -13.76 -4.44
CA LEU A 21 53.11 -14.69 -4.67
C LEU A 21 51.95 -14.46 -3.68
N SER A 22 52.27 -14.19 -2.41
CA SER A 22 51.26 -13.89 -1.39
C SER A 22 50.62 -12.53 -1.59
N LEU A 23 51.37 -11.52 -2.06
CA LEU A 23 50.83 -10.21 -2.47
C LEU A 23 49.95 -10.33 -3.72
N THR A 24 50.30 -11.17 -4.70
CA THR A 24 49.42 -11.44 -5.85
C THR A 24 48.17 -12.23 -5.44
N LEU A 25 48.29 -13.20 -4.53
CA LEU A 25 47.14 -13.95 -4.01
C LEU A 25 46.24 -13.07 -3.12
N PHE A 26 46.79 -12.11 -2.37
CA PHE A 26 46.02 -11.09 -1.65
C PHE A 26 45.36 -10.09 -2.61
N ALA A 27 46.04 -9.69 -3.70
CA ALA A 27 45.46 -8.84 -4.74
C ALA A 27 44.29 -9.53 -5.47
N PHE A 28 44.35 -10.85 -5.67
CA PHE A 28 43.21 -11.64 -6.17
C PHE A 28 42.08 -11.79 -5.14
N LYS A 29 42.38 -11.78 -3.82
CA LYS A 29 41.35 -11.85 -2.76
C LYS A 29 40.68 -10.51 -2.47
N ILE A 30 41.36 -9.37 -2.66
CA ILE A 30 40.77 -8.03 -2.52
C ILE A 30 39.72 -7.76 -3.63
N ASN A 31 39.77 -8.50 -4.74
CA ASN A 31 38.76 -8.45 -5.81
C ASN A 31 37.70 -9.57 -5.72
N ALA A 32 37.67 -10.35 -4.63
CA ALA A 32 36.75 -11.49 -4.48
C ALA A 32 35.44 -11.17 -3.73
N ASP A 33 35.28 -9.95 -3.20
CA ASP A 33 33.95 -9.40 -2.86
C ASP A 33 33.37 -8.73 -4.11
N LYS A 34 33.09 -9.54 -5.14
CA LYS A 34 32.07 -9.19 -6.12
C LYS A 34 30.76 -9.80 -5.66
N SER A 35 30.01 -9.05 -4.84
CA SER A 35 28.57 -9.00 -5.11
C SER A 35 28.45 -8.78 -6.62
N VAL A 36 27.77 -9.69 -7.32
CA VAL A 36 27.59 -9.63 -8.78
C VAL A 36 27.27 -8.18 -9.14
N ASP A 37 28.24 -7.48 -9.73
CA ASP A 37 27.99 -6.13 -10.26
C ASP A 37 27.02 -6.37 -11.41
N PRO A 38 25.80 -5.78 -11.39
CA PRO A 38 24.86 -5.97 -12.48
C PRO A 38 25.57 -5.68 -13.79
N ASP A 39 25.51 -6.63 -14.73
CA ASP A 39 26.12 -6.47 -16.05
C ASP A 39 25.60 -5.15 -16.64
N PRO A 40 26.47 -4.15 -16.91
CA PRO A 40 26.02 -2.88 -17.48
C PRO A 40 25.23 -3.06 -18.78
N ASN A 41 25.39 -4.19 -19.47
CA ASN A 41 24.59 -4.54 -20.65
C ASN A 41 23.15 -4.94 -20.31
N ARG A 42 22.88 -5.50 -19.14
CA ARG A 42 21.51 -5.82 -18.67
C ARG A 42 20.69 -4.54 -18.53
N ASP A 43 21.18 -3.59 -17.75
CA ASP A 43 20.46 -2.33 -17.46
C ASP A 43 20.24 -1.52 -18.75
N LYS A 44 21.23 -1.48 -19.64
CA LYS A 44 21.09 -0.86 -20.97
C LYS A 44 20.06 -1.56 -21.85
N THR A 45 20.05 -2.89 -21.85
CA THR A 45 19.06 -3.68 -22.58
C THR A 45 17.66 -3.42 -22.02
N LEU A 46 17.52 -3.30 -20.70
CA LEU A 46 16.26 -2.95 -20.08
C LEU A 46 15.75 -1.58 -20.56
N LEU A 47 16.58 -0.54 -20.53
CA LEU A 47 16.19 0.80 -21.02
C LEU A 47 15.74 0.76 -22.49
N GLU A 48 16.46 0.02 -23.33
CA GLU A 48 16.10 -0.17 -24.74
C GLU A 48 14.72 -0.82 -24.92
N LEU A 49 14.44 -1.88 -24.15
CA LEU A 49 13.13 -2.55 -24.20
C LEU A 49 12.02 -1.65 -23.69
N LEU A 50 12.26 -0.92 -22.60
CA LEU A 50 11.27 0.01 -22.04
C LEU A 50 10.93 1.10 -23.06
N ALA A 51 11.93 1.72 -23.69
CA ALA A 51 11.71 2.71 -24.73
C ALA A 51 10.88 2.14 -25.90
N PHE A 52 11.24 0.94 -26.38
CA PHE A 52 10.51 0.27 -27.46
C PHE A 52 9.05 -0.04 -27.10
N VAL A 53 8.81 -0.62 -25.92
CA VAL A 53 7.45 -1.01 -25.50
C VAL A 53 6.59 0.23 -25.24
N ILE A 54 7.13 1.30 -24.67
CA ILE A 54 6.42 2.57 -24.49
C ILE A 54 6.04 3.17 -25.85
N GLU A 55 6.98 3.27 -26.79
CA GLU A 55 6.73 3.86 -28.11
C GLU A 55 5.62 3.13 -28.87
N LYS A 56 5.56 1.79 -28.77
CA LYS A 56 4.60 0.97 -29.50
C LYS A 56 3.29 0.70 -28.76
N GLY A 57 3.32 0.72 -27.44
CA GLY A 57 2.23 0.21 -26.60
C GLY A 57 1.47 1.25 -25.79
N HIS A 58 2.06 2.44 -25.55
CA HIS A 58 1.45 3.43 -24.68
C HIS A 58 0.27 4.15 -25.36
N TYR A 59 -0.77 4.49 -24.59
CA TYR A 59 -1.99 5.11 -25.10
C TYR A 59 -1.74 6.49 -25.75
N SER A 60 -0.92 7.29 -25.08
CA SER A 60 -0.54 8.65 -25.49
C SER A 60 0.83 8.98 -24.89
N PRO A 61 1.93 8.41 -25.42
CA PRO A 61 3.26 8.63 -24.84
C PRO A 61 3.61 10.12 -24.89
N ALA A 62 4.12 10.65 -23.77
CA ALA A 62 4.70 11.99 -23.71
C ALA A 62 5.88 12.12 -24.70
N GLU A 63 6.07 13.32 -25.24
CA GLU A 63 7.24 13.62 -26.06
C GLU A 63 8.51 13.58 -25.20
N ILE A 64 9.51 12.83 -25.66
CA ILE A 64 10.82 12.72 -25.00
C ILE A 64 11.65 13.93 -25.44
N ASN A 65 11.74 14.94 -24.58
CA ASN A 65 12.42 16.22 -24.82
C ASN A 65 12.98 16.83 -23.51
N ASP A 66 13.57 18.02 -23.59
CA ASP A 66 14.10 18.77 -22.44
C ASP A 66 13.10 18.95 -21.29
N GLU A 67 11.80 19.11 -21.56
CA GLU A 67 10.78 19.25 -20.51
C GLU A 67 10.50 17.92 -19.82
N PHE A 68 10.48 16.83 -20.59
CA PHE A 68 10.46 15.47 -20.05
C PHE A 68 11.67 15.22 -19.15
N SER A 69 12.87 15.63 -19.59
CA SER A 69 14.12 15.53 -18.84
C SER A 69 14.08 16.27 -17.49
N LYS A 70 13.58 17.52 -17.45
CA LYS A 70 13.40 18.26 -16.20
C LYS A 70 12.47 17.53 -15.22
N GLY A 71 11.40 16.95 -15.75
CA GLY A 71 10.47 16.13 -14.98
C GLY A 71 11.15 14.92 -14.35
N ILE A 72 11.92 14.15 -15.14
CA ILE A 72 12.72 13.02 -14.62
C ILE A 72 13.65 13.51 -13.51
N PHE A 73 14.36 14.61 -13.74
CA PHE A 73 15.31 15.16 -12.78
C PHE A 73 14.64 15.48 -11.45
N LYS A 74 13.51 16.20 -11.49
CA LYS A 74 12.72 16.54 -10.29
C LYS A 74 12.29 15.27 -9.55
N ASP A 75 11.57 14.39 -10.23
CA ASP A 75 10.93 13.22 -9.62
C ASP A 75 11.97 12.25 -9.06
N TYR A 76 13.09 12.05 -9.77
CA TYR A 76 14.18 11.18 -9.31
C TYR A 76 14.92 11.74 -8.11
N ILE A 77 15.29 13.03 -8.12
CA ILE A 77 15.98 13.65 -6.99
C ILE A 77 15.08 13.66 -5.74
N GLU A 78 13.79 13.90 -5.92
CA GLU A 78 12.79 13.80 -4.85
C GLU A 78 12.67 12.36 -4.31
N ALA A 79 12.67 11.35 -5.19
CA ALA A 79 12.65 9.94 -4.78
C ALA A 79 13.90 9.52 -4.00
N LEU A 80 15.08 10.06 -4.33
CA LEU A 80 16.33 9.76 -3.62
C LEU A 80 16.44 10.43 -2.24
N ASP A 81 15.95 11.67 -2.10
CA ASP A 81 16.06 12.45 -0.86
C ASP A 81 14.83 13.33 -0.59
N PRO A 82 13.65 12.73 -0.31
CA PRO A 82 12.39 13.47 -0.17
C PRO A 82 12.39 14.42 1.04
N SER A 83 13.19 14.10 2.06
CA SER A 83 13.35 14.93 3.27
C SER A 83 14.56 15.88 3.21
N LYS A 84 15.25 15.95 2.06
CA LYS A 84 16.41 16.82 1.81
C LYS A 84 17.46 16.72 2.93
N ARG A 85 17.72 15.50 3.39
CA ARG A 85 18.59 15.17 4.53
C ARG A 85 19.90 14.51 4.13
N PHE A 86 20.05 14.10 2.88
CA PHE A 86 21.25 13.44 2.39
C PHE A 86 22.12 14.38 1.57
N PHE A 87 21.56 15.03 0.54
CA PHE A 87 22.35 15.83 -0.40
C PHE A 87 22.64 17.24 0.12
N LEU A 88 23.79 17.77 -0.31
CA LEU A 88 24.14 19.19 -0.19
C LEU A 88 23.73 19.94 -1.46
N GLN A 89 23.58 21.27 -1.35
CA GLN A 89 23.34 22.13 -2.51
C GLN A 89 24.40 21.93 -3.60
N SER A 90 25.66 21.74 -3.23
CA SER A 90 26.74 21.45 -4.18
C SER A 90 26.54 20.14 -4.96
N ASP A 91 25.90 19.13 -4.36
CA ASP A 91 25.59 17.88 -5.05
C ASP A 91 24.47 18.13 -6.07
N ILE A 92 23.44 18.87 -5.67
CA ILE A 92 22.32 19.22 -6.56
C ILE A 92 22.79 20.10 -7.72
N ASP A 93 23.69 21.06 -7.47
CA ASP A 93 24.27 21.92 -8.50
C ASP A 93 25.11 21.12 -9.53
N GLU A 94 25.81 20.07 -9.07
CA GLU A 94 26.52 19.11 -9.93
C GLU A 94 25.54 18.28 -10.76
N PHE A 95 24.49 17.76 -10.13
CA PHE A 95 23.45 16.97 -10.80
C PHE A 95 22.70 17.79 -11.84
N LYS A 96 22.44 19.07 -11.57
CA LYS A 96 21.68 19.98 -12.43
C LYS A 96 22.29 20.17 -13.81
N GLN A 97 23.58 19.88 -13.99
CA GLN A 97 24.22 19.88 -15.31
C GLN A 97 23.59 18.89 -16.31
N TYR A 98 22.92 17.86 -15.79
CA TYR A 98 22.24 16.82 -16.57
C TYR A 98 20.72 17.05 -16.70
N GLU A 99 20.17 18.14 -16.13
CA GLU A 99 18.72 18.40 -16.05
C GLU A 99 18.02 18.38 -17.43
N LEU A 100 18.74 18.72 -18.51
CA LEU A 100 18.24 18.73 -19.90
C LEU A 100 18.83 17.61 -20.76
N GLN A 101 19.38 16.56 -20.16
CA GLN A 101 20.06 15.48 -20.90
C GLN A 101 19.53 14.09 -20.53
N LEU A 102 18.57 13.97 -19.62
CA LEU A 102 18.09 12.67 -19.13
C LEU A 102 17.24 11.95 -20.16
N ASP A 103 16.55 12.70 -21.01
CA ASP A 103 15.85 12.21 -22.19
C ASP A 103 16.83 11.63 -23.22
N ASP A 104 17.90 12.35 -23.54
CA ASP A 104 18.99 11.87 -24.40
C ASP A 104 19.68 10.63 -23.81
N GLN A 105 19.97 10.64 -22.50
CA GLN A 105 20.59 9.51 -21.82
C GLN A 105 19.67 8.29 -21.82
N PHE A 106 18.36 8.47 -21.66
CA PHE A 106 17.39 7.39 -21.75
C PHE A 106 17.39 6.74 -23.14
N LEU A 107 17.34 7.54 -24.21
CA LEU A 107 17.36 7.04 -25.60
C LEU A 107 18.70 6.37 -25.96
N ASN A 108 19.81 6.94 -25.51
CA ASN A 108 21.16 6.44 -25.79
C ASN A 108 21.63 5.33 -24.82
N LYS A 109 20.77 4.95 -23.86
CA LYS A 109 21.06 3.93 -22.82
C LYS A 109 22.31 4.29 -22.02
N ASP A 110 22.45 5.57 -21.71
CA ASP A 110 23.54 6.10 -20.89
C ASP A 110 23.13 6.09 -19.41
N LEU A 111 24.01 5.55 -18.58
CA LEU A 111 23.81 5.41 -17.13
C LEU A 111 24.69 6.40 -16.35
N THR A 112 25.27 7.39 -17.02
CA THR A 112 26.19 8.36 -16.40
C THR A 112 25.53 9.07 -15.23
N PHE A 113 24.32 9.61 -15.41
CA PHE A 113 23.61 10.30 -14.32
C PHE A 113 23.26 9.37 -13.16
N PHE A 114 22.71 8.17 -13.45
CA PHE A 114 22.37 7.18 -12.43
C PHE A 114 23.59 6.76 -11.59
N ASN A 115 24.72 6.46 -12.22
CA ASN A 115 25.93 6.04 -11.51
C ASN A 115 26.49 7.19 -10.64
N LEU A 116 26.41 8.44 -11.13
CA LEU A 116 26.82 9.62 -10.39
C LEU A 116 25.96 9.82 -9.11
N THR A 117 24.64 9.82 -9.26
CA THR A 117 23.70 10.03 -8.13
C THR A 117 23.74 8.87 -7.14
N TYR A 118 23.78 7.63 -7.61
CA TYR A 118 23.91 6.44 -6.76
C TYR A 118 25.18 6.49 -5.91
N THR A 119 26.33 6.74 -6.54
CA THR A 119 27.62 6.84 -5.83
C THR A 119 27.60 7.95 -4.80
N ARG A 120 27.00 9.11 -5.15
CA ARG A 120 26.86 10.23 -4.22
C ARG A 120 25.94 9.90 -3.06
N LEU A 121 24.81 9.23 -3.32
CA LEU A 121 23.84 8.84 -2.30
C LEU A 121 24.46 7.89 -1.28
N MET A 122 25.14 6.83 -1.74
CA MET A 122 25.82 5.87 -0.86
C MET A 122 26.85 6.57 0.04
N LYS A 123 27.62 7.51 -0.52
CA LYS A 123 28.53 8.35 0.26
C LYS A 123 27.79 9.19 1.33
N ARG A 124 26.71 9.88 0.96
CA ARG A 124 25.93 10.72 1.89
C ARG A 124 25.21 9.91 2.97
N MET A 125 24.80 8.68 2.68
CA MET A 125 24.21 7.77 3.66
C MET A 125 25.24 7.36 4.72
N GLU A 126 26.47 7.00 4.32
CA GLU A 126 27.54 6.68 5.27
C GLU A 126 27.96 7.88 6.13
N GLU A 127 27.97 9.08 5.56
CA GLU A 127 28.19 10.32 6.32
C GLU A 127 27.04 10.58 7.32
N SER A 128 25.80 10.36 6.89
CA SER A 128 24.60 10.50 7.74
C SER A 128 24.61 9.51 8.90
N LYS A 129 25.11 8.29 8.67
CA LYS A 129 25.30 7.27 9.71
C LYS A 129 26.21 7.71 10.84
N LYS A 130 27.34 8.34 10.50
CA LYS A 130 28.26 8.91 11.49
C LYS A 130 27.60 10.07 12.22
N ARG A 131 26.88 10.92 11.47
CA ARG A 131 26.23 12.13 11.98
C ARG A 131 25.18 11.85 13.05
N TYR A 132 24.20 10.99 12.79
CA TYR A 132 23.15 10.76 13.80
C TYR A 132 23.69 10.11 15.07
N LYS A 133 24.75 9.28 14.96
CA LYS A 133 25.45 8.69 16.11
C LYS A 133 26.11 9.75 16.98
N THR A 134 26.81 10.70 16.35
CA THR A 134 27.41 11.83 17.07
C THR A 134 26.36 12.71 17.73
N ILE A 135 25.27 13.02 17.04
CA ILE A 135 24.17 13.84 17.58
C ILE A 135 23.53 13.16 18.79
N LEU A 136 23.15 11.88 18.66
CA LEU A 136 22.47 11.13 19.72
C LEU A 136 23.38 10.73 20.88
N ALA A 137 24.70 10.85 20.74
CA ALA A 137 25.63 10.66 21.85
C ALA A 137 25.55 11.79 22.89
N GLN A 138 25.07 12.97 22.48
CA GLN A 138 24.95 14.15 23.34
C GLN A 138 23.49 14.36 23.78
N PRO A 139 23.24 14.83 25.01
CA PRO A 139 21.90 15.19 25.45
C PRO A 139 21.40 16.45 24.73
N PHE A 140 20.10 16.50 24.46
CA PHE A 140 19.48 17.71 23.91
C PHE A 140 19.07 18.69 25.01
N ASN A 141 19.29 19.98 24.77
CA ASN A 141 18.68 21.04 25.59
C ASN A 141 17.30 21.39 25.01
N TYR A 142 16.23 20.99 25.70
CA TYR A 142 14.84 21.23 25.28
C TYR A 142 14.22 22.52 25.81
N ASP A 143 14.98 23.36 26.53
CA ASP A 143 14.51 24.67 27.00
C ASP A 143 14.80 25.80 26.00
N ILE A 144 15.62 25.54 24.98
CA ILE A 144 15.92 26.50 23.91
C ILE A 144 14.66 26.74 23.06
N ASP A 145 14.34 28.01 22.82
CA ASP A 145 13.27 28.41 21.91
C ASP A 145 13.77 28.33 20.46
N GLU A 146 13.39 27.25 19.79
CA GLU A 146 13.73 27.00 18.40
C GLU A 146 12.63 26.18 17.72
N THR A 147 12.56 26.29 16.39
CA THR A 147 11.56 25.59 15.59
C THR A 147 12.21 24.71 14.51
N PHE A 148 11.43 23.76 14.02
CA PHE A 148 11.73 22.91 12.86
C PHE A 148 10.58 22.99 11.86
N ASN A 149 10.90 23.30 10.60
CA ASN A 149 9.95 23.27 9.50
C ASN A 149 10.10 21.94 8.73
N ALA A 150 9.03 21.17 8.66
CA ALA A 150 8.93 19.88 7.98
C ALA A 150 8.27 19.98 6.58
N ASP A 151 8.07 21.19 6.05
CA ASP A 151 7.68 21.44 4.65
C ASP A 151 8.90 21.21 3.74
N TYR A 152 9.22 19.94 3.50
CA TYR A 152 10.42 19.56 2.74
C TYR A 152 10.34 20.02 1.29
N ASP A 153 9.15 20.07 0.70
CA ASP A 153 8.91 20.53 -0.68
C ASP A 153 9.47 21.94 -0.89
N LYS A 154 9.20 22.84 0.06
CA LYS A 154 9.66 24.24 0.01
C LYS A 154 11.04 24.48 0.62
N LEU A 155 11.62 23.49 1.31
CA LEU A 155 12.91 23.63 1.97
C LEU A 155 14.08 23.60 0.96
N PRO A 156 15.05 24.53 1.01
CA PRO A 156 16.25 24.41 0.18
C PRO A 156 17.17 23.28 0.68
N TYR A 157 18.01 22.74 -0.19
CA TYR A 157 19.10 21.84 0.23
C TYR A 157 20.11 22.60 1.09
N ALA A 158 20.76 21.89 2.02
CA ALA A 158 21.74 22.49 2.90
C ALA A 158 23.00 22.88 2.12
N LYS A 159 23.51 24.10 2.32
CA LYS A 159 24.65 24.63 1.54
C LYS A 159 25.97 23.96 1.88
N ASN A 160 26.10 23.46 3.11
CA ASN A 160 27.34 22.92 3.63
C ASN A 160 27.09 21.92 4.76
N THR A 161 28.16 21.27 5.22
CA THR A 161 28.14 20.27 6.29
C THR A 161 27.55 20.81 7.61
N ALA A 162 27.77 22.08 7.95
CA ALA A 162 27.25 22.66 9.19
C ALA A 162 25.72 22.80 9.15
N GLU A 163 25.18 23.30 8.04
CA GLU A 163 23.72 23.44 7.87
C GLU A 163 23.01 22.08 7.88
N ILE A 164 23.57 21.07 7.22
CA ILE A 164 22.96 19.74 7.20
C ILE A 164 23.10 19.04 8.57
N ASN A 165 24.21 19.25 9.29
CA ASN A 165 24.36 18.76 10.67
C ASN A 165 23.27 19.36 11.57
N GLU A 166 23.03 20.66 11.44
CA GLU A 166 22.01 21.38 12.22
C GLU A 166 20.59 20.92 11.86
N ARG A 167 20.32 20.66 10.58
CA ARG A 167 19.04 20.08 10.12
C ARG A 167 18.81 18.71 10.76
N TRP A 168 19.78 17.82 10.70
CA TRP A 168 19.71 16.51 11.36
C TRP A 168 19.53 16.65 12.87
N ARG A 169 20.24 17.58 13.52
CA ARG A 169 20.09 17.83 14.96
C ARG A 169 18.65 18.21 15.30
N LYS A 170 18.07 19.16 14.57
CA LYS A 170 16.68 19.61 14.81
C LYS A 170 15.65 18.54 14.50
N GLN A 171 15.82 17.79 13.41
CA GLN A 171 14.92 16.70 13.04
C GLN A 171 14.93 15.58 14.09
N ILE A 172 16.12 15.15 14.53
CA ILE A 172 16.26 14.15 15.61
C ILE A 172 15.75 14.72 16.94
N LYS A 173 16.00 16.00 17.23
CA LYS A 173 15.46 16.65 18.43
C LYS A 173 13.92 16.64 18.42
N LEU A 174 13.27 16.87 17.28
CA LEU A 174 11.81 16.77 17.16
C LEU A 174 11.30 15.35 17.43
N SER A 175 11.90 14.33 16.82
CA SER A 175 11.47 12.94 17.00
C SER A 175 11.68 12.45 18.44
N THR A 176 12.83 12.81 19.04
CA THR A 176 13.13 12.50 20.45
C THR A 176 12.25 13.30 21.41
N LEU A 177 11.93 14.57 21.12
CA LEU A 177 11.01 15.37 21.92
C LEU A 177 9.62 14.73 22.00
N SER A 178 9.07 14.30 20.87
CA SER A 178 7.76 13.63 20.82
C SER A 178 7.73 12.37 21.67
N SER A 179 8.78 11.54 21.58
CA SER A 179 8.91 10.31 22.37
C SER A 179 9.11 10.61 23.86
N LEU A 180 9.93 11.61 24.19
CA LEU A 180 10.21 12.01 25.57
C LEU A 180 8.94 12.51 26.28
N VAL A 181 8.16 13.39 25.64
CA VAL A 181 6.91 13.88 26.21
C VAL A 181 5.91 12.75 26.42
N THR A 182 5.81 11.82 25.46
CA THR A 182 4.98 10.62 25.61
C THR A 182 5.39 9.79 26.82
N LYS A 183 6.70 9.54 26.99
CA LYS A 183 7.21 8.79 28.16
C LYS A 183 6.94 9.51 29.47
N GLN A 184 7.11 10.84 29.54
CA GLN A 184 6.78 11.62 30.74
C GLN A 184 5.31 11.45 31.12
N LYS A 185 4.41 11.58 30.14
CA LYS A 185 2.97 11.39 30.36
C LYS A 185 2.64 9.99 30.88
N LEU A 186 3.29 8.94 30.35
CA LEU A 186 3.12 7.57 30.83
C LEU A 186 3.59 7.39 32.28
N GLU A 187 4.69 8.04 32.68
CA GLU A 187 5.16 8.01 34.08
C GLU A 187 4.18 8.73 35.01
N GLU A 188 3.68 9.91 34.61
CA GLU A 188 2.64 10.65 35.33
C GLU A 188 1.36 9.82 35.49
N ASP A 189 0.92 9.13 34.44
CA ASP A 189 -0.29 8.30 34.49
C ASP A 189 -0.09 7.07 35.39
N LYS A 190 1.09 6.44 35.38
CA LYS A 190 1.43 5.38 36.35
C LYS A 190 1.37 5.89 37.79
N LYS A 191 1.91 7.09 38.04
CA LYS A 191 1.87 7.73 39.36
C LYS A 191 0.46 8.04 39.83
N LYS A 192 -0.43 8.45 38.90
CA LYS A 192 -1.86 8.63 39.19
C LYS A 192 -2.55 7.31 39.54
N THR A 193 -2.18 6.21 38.89
CA THR A 193 -2.76 4.89 39.16
C THR A 193 -2.20 4.19 40.40
N ASP A 194 -0.92 4.39 40.70
CA ASP A 194 -0.23 3.85 41.88
C ASP A 194 0.57 4.98 42.57
N PRO A 195 0.05 5.54 43.68
CA PRO A 195 0.74 6.59 44.42
C PRO A 195 2.12 6.19 44.96
N ASN A 196 2.43 4.90 45.08
CA ASN A 196 3.73 4.41 45.53
C ASN A 196 4.74 4.26 44.38
N TYR A 197 4.30 4.39 43.12
CA TYR A 197 5.18 4.37 41.96
C TYR A 197 6.23 5.48 42.04
N LYS A 198 7.49 5.14 41.74
CA LYS A 198 8.58 6.11 41.67
C LYS A 198 8.85 6.44 40.21
N GLU A 199 8.49 7.66 39.81
CA GLU A 199 8.73 8.16 38.46
C GLU A 199 10.22 8.17 38.13
N LYS A 200 10.54 7.83 36.88
CA LYS A 200 11.89 8.02 36.34
C LYS A 200 12.20 9.51 36.21
N THR A 201 13.47 9.89 36.42
CA THR A 201 13.90 11.29 36.27
C THR A 201 13.93 11.70 34.80
N PHE A 202 13.89 13.01 34.53
CA PHE A 202 14.00 13.56 33.19
C PHE A 202 15.25 13.06 32.45
N GLU A 203 16.40 13.05 33.11
CA GLU A 203 17.68 12.62 32.53
C GLU A 203 17.66 11.15 32.14
N THR A 204 16.96 10.32 32.93
CA THR A 204 16.80 8.89 32.64
C THR A 204 15.92 8.71 31.40
N LEU A 205 14.78 9.38 31.35
CA LEU A 205 13.85 9.31 30.21
C LEU A 205 14.47 9.88 28.93
N GLU A 206 15.23 10.97 29.03
CA GLU A 206 15.96 11.58 27.91
C GLU A 206 16.97 10.60 27.33
N LYS A 207 17.78 9.98 28.19
CA LYS A 207 18.79 8.99 27.78
C LYS A 207 18.15 7.78 27.10
N GLU A 208 17.13 7.18 27.72
CA GLU A 208 16.38 6.05 27.15
C GLU A 208 15.74 6.42 25.80
N THR A 209 15.36 7.69 25.62
CA THR A 209 14.76 8.18 24.37
C THR A 209 15.80 8.30 23.26
N ARG A 210 16.99 8.83 23.56
CA ARG A 210 18.10 8.85 22.59
C ARG A 210 18.57 7.44 22.22
N GLU A 211 18.66 6.52 23.18
CA GLU A 211 19.01 5.12 22.90
C GLU A 211 17.97 4.44 22.00
N SER A 212 16.67 4.67 22.25
CA SER A 212 15.60 4.15 21.39
C SER A 212 15.61 4.79 20.00
N SER A 213 15.89 6.09 19.90
CA SER A 213 16.00 6.78 18.61
C SER A 213 17.23 6.31 17.82
N LEU A 214 18.34 6.02 18.51
CA LEU A 214 19.56 5.48 17.91
C LEU A 214 19.27 4.10 17.33
N LYS A 215 18.64 3.22 18.12
CA LYS A 215 18.22 1.90 17.65
C LYS A 215 17.31 1.98 16.42
N SER A 216 16.29 2.85 16.47
CA SER A 216 15.35 3.01 15.35
C SER A 216 16.03 3.50 14.06
N LEU A 217 17.01 4.41 14.18
CA LEU A 217 17.79 4.88 13.03
C LEU A 217 18.77 3.81 12.54
N ASP A 218 19.44 3.08 13.43
CA ASP A 218 20.30 1.95 13.04
C ASP A 218 19.48 0.87 12.31
N ASP A 219 18.27 0.55 12.78
CA ASP A 219 17.36 -0.40 12.13
C ASP A 219 16.92 0.11 10.75
N ASN A 220 16.52 1.40 10.63
CA ASN A 220 16.13 2.00 9.35
C ASN A 220 17.28 2.01 8.33
N PHE A 221 18.49 2.40 8.75
CA PHE A 221 19.66 2.39 7.88
C PHE A 221 20.14 0.97 7.55
N SER A 222 19.85 -0.02 8.41
CA SER A 222 20.09 -1.44 8.12
C SER A 222 19.19 -1.91 6.98
N LEU A 223 17.90 -1.53 6.97
CA LEU A 223 16.99 -1.82 5.86
C LEU A 223 17.43 -1.15 4.55
N ILE A 224 17.93 0.08 4.61
CA ILE A 224 18.47 0.77 3.42
C ILE A 224 19.74 0.08 2.92
N LYS A 225 20.60 -0.41 3.82
CA LYS A 225 21.81 -1.18 3.46
C LYS A 225 21.48 -2.49 2.75
N ASP A 226 20.33 -3.09 3.06
CA ASP A 226 19.87 -4.30 2.38
C ASP A 226 19.47 -4.02 0.90
N LEU A 227 19.26 -2.77 0.49
CA LEU A 227 19.00 -2.42 -0.90
C LEU A 227 20.27 -2.54 -1.76
N ASN A 228 20.15 -3.18 -2.92
CA ASN A 228 21.24 -3.31 -3.90
C ASN A 228 21.16 -2.21 -4.97
N LYS A 229 22.08 -2.25 -5.94
CA LYS A 229 22.13 -1.26 -7.03
C LYS A 229 20.90 -1.37 -7.94
N GLU A 230 20.38 -2.58 -8.14
CA GLU A 230 19.21 -2.88 -8.94
C GLU A 230 17.92 -2.28 -8.34
N ASP A 231 17.82 -2.25 -7.01
CA ASP A 231 16.72 -1.60 -6.28
C ASP A 231 16.73 -0.08 -6.58
N TRP A 232 17.90 0.56 -6.49
CA TRP A 232 18.06 1.98 -6.83
C TRP A 232 17.89 2.27 -8.32
N PHE A 233 18.29 1.33 -9.18
CA PHE A 233 18.07 1.43 -10.62
C PHE A 233 16.59 1.38 -10.96
N SER A 234 15.82 0.53 -10.26
CA SER A 234 14.36 0.47 -10.39
C SER A 234 13.69 1.80 -9.97
N VAL A 235 14.21 2.49 -8.95
CA VAL A 235 13.77 3.85 -8.59
C VAL A 235 14.04 4.84 -9.72
N TYR A 236 15.23 4.79 -10.33
CA TYR A 236 15.59 5.65 -11.46
C TYR A 236 14.69 5.41 -12.67
N VAL A 237 14.54 4.14 -13.08
CA VAL A 237 13.68 3.75 -14.19
C VAL A 237 12.23 4.19 -13.95
N ASN A 238 11.70 3.97 -12.74
CA ASN A 238 10.33 4.38 -12.44
C ASN A 238 10.14 5.89 -12.44
N SER A 239 11.17 6.68 -12.08
CA SER A 239 11.14 8.14 -12.23
C SER A 239 11.05 8.60 -13.69
N ILE A 240 11.47 7.75 -14.65
CA ILE A 240 11.25 7.96 -16.08
C ILE A 240 9.85 7.50 -16.49
N MET A 241 9.44 6.31 -16.04
CA MET A 241 8.16 5.71 -16.43
C MET A 241 6.95 6.57 -16.01
N THR A 242 6.98 7.15 -14.82
CA THR A 242 5.90 8.02 -14.30
C THR A 242 5.75 9.34 -15.03
N ARG A 243 6.72 9.73 -15.87
CA ARG A 243 6.62 10.90 -16.75
C ARG A 243 5.73 10.67 -17.96
N PHE A 244 5.52 9.41 -18.36
CA PHE A 244 4.58 9.09 -19.44
C PHE A 244 3.13 9.20 -18.95
N ASP A 245 2.84 8.65 -17.77
CA ASP A 245 1.62 8.84 -16.99
C ASP A 245 1.81 8.24 -15.58
N PRO A 246 0.99 8.59 -14.57
CA PRO A 246 1.20 8.13 -13.19
C PRO A 246 0.99 6.63 -12.94
N HIS A 247 0.44 5.88 -13.90
CA HIS A 247 0.17 4.45 -13.78
C HIS A 247 1.10 3.57 -14.62
N THR A 248 2.02 4.18 -15.38
CA THR A 248 3.07 3.47 -16.11
C THR A 248 4.29 3.28 -15.21
N SER A 249 4.67 2.02 -14.97
CA SER A 249 5.73 1.66 -14.02
C SER A 249 6.44 0.37 -14.40
N TYR A 250 7.75 0.33 -14.18
CA TYR A 250 8.56 -0.87 -14.25
C TYR A 250 8.44 -1.69 -12.95
N PHE A 251 8.20 -2.98 -13.10
CA PHE A 251 8.26 -3.97 -12.03
C PHE A 251 9.52 -4.81 -12.18
N ALA A 252 10.41 -4.71 -11.20
CA ALA A 252 11.44 -5.73 -11.01
C ALA A 252 10.77 -7.11 -10.78
N PRO A 253 11.48 -8.24 -11.04
CA PRO A 253 10.91 -9.59 -10.91
C PRO A 253 10.16 -9.81 -9.58
N GLU A 254 10.77 -9.41 -8.46
CA GLU A 254 10.17 -9.55 -7.13
C GLU A 254 8.92 -8.68 -6.94
N ASP A 255 8.86 -7.52 -7.58
CA ASP A 255 7.69 -6.64 -7.54
C ASP A 255 6.56 -7.14 -8.44
N LYS A 256 6.89 -7.76 -9.57
CA LYS A 256 5.93 -8.44 -10.44
C LYS A 256 5.28 -9.61 -9.71
N ASP A 257 6.06 -10.45 -9.04
CA ASP A 257 5.54 -11.53 -8.18
C ASP A 257 4.62 -10.98 -7.09
N ARG A 258 5.00 -9.87 -6.44
CA ARG A 258 4.18 -9.21 -5.41
C ARG A 258 2.86 -8.71 -5.99
N PHE A 259 2.90 -8.13 -7.18
CA PHE A 259 1.72 -7.67 -7.90
C PHE A 259 0.78 -8.84 -8.23
N ASP A 260 1.31 -9.96 -8.74
CA ASP A 260 0.52 -11.14 -9.09
C ASP A 260 -0.15 -11.78 -7.87
N VAL A 261 0.56 -11.88 -6.75
CA VAL A 261 -0.02 -12.34 -5.48
C VAL A 261 -1.10 -11.37 -4.99
N ASN A 262 -0.85 -10.06 -5.10
CA ASN A 262 -1.81 -9.04 -4.68
C ASN A 262 -3.08 -9.11 -5.52
N ILE A 263 -2.99 -9.23 -6.85
CA ILE A 263 -4.18 -9.26 -7.70
C ILE A 263 -4.92 -10.60 -7.62
N SER A 264 -4.23 -11.73 -7.59
CA SER A 264 -4.85 -13.05 -7.57
C SER A 264 -5.32 -13.49 -6.19
N GLY A 265 -4.72 -12.96 -5.11
CA GLY A 265 -4.94 -13.47 -3.75
C GLY A 265 -4.30 -14.84 -3.50
N LYS A 266 -3.48 -15.33 -4.43
CA LYS A 266 -2.85 -16.65 -4.36
C LYS A 266 -1.33 -16.53 -4.30
N LEU A 267 -0.70 -17.45 -3.59
CA LEU A 267 0.74 -17.63 -3.64
C LEU A 267 1.10 -19.11 -3.60
N GLU A 268 2.17 -19.50 -4.28
CA GLU A 268 2.76 -20.82 -4.13
C GLU A 268 3.86 -20.81 -3.07
N GLY A 269 3.72 -21.67 -2.05
CA GLY A 269 4.71 -21.76 -0.99
C GLY A 269 4.20 -22.48 0.25
N ILE A 270 4.72 -22.08 1.41
CA ILE A 270 4.37 -22.71 2.69
C ILE A 270 3.14 -22.10 3.36
N GLY A 271 2.67 -20.93 2.92
CA GLY A 271 1.54 -20.23 3.54
C GLY A 271 1.87 -19.58 4.89
N ALA A 272 2.91 -18.75 4.92
CA ALA A 272 3.31 -18.01 6.13
C ALA A 272 3.70 -16.57 5.78
N ARG A 273 3.34 -15.62 6.64
CA ARG A 273 3.81 -14.24 6.59
C ARG A 273 5.12 -14.15 7.38
N LEU A 274 6.16 -13.65 6.73
CA LEU A 274 7.50 -13.55 7.30
C LEU A 274 7.85 -12.08 7.54
N THR A 275 8.59 -11.81 8.61
CA THR A 275 9.11 -10.49 8.92
C THR A 275 10.57 -10.59 9.35
N LYS A 276 11.36 -9.54 9.10
CA LYS A 276 12.74 -9.46 9.57
C LYS A 276 12.76 -8.87 10.97
N LYS A 277 13.35 -9.60 11.92
CA LYS A 277 13.54 -9.15 13.31
C LYS A 277 15.00 -9.27 13.69
N ASN A 278 15.66 -8.11 13.76
CA ASN A 278 17.13 -8.02 13.79
C ASN A 278 17.71 -8.78 12.59
N ASP A 279 18.63 -9.72 12.81
CA ASP A 279 19.23 -10.55 11.76
C ASP A 279 18.43 -11.83 11.45
N PHE A 280 17.29 -12.06 12.11
CA PHE A 280 16.51 -13.30 11.93
C PHE A 280 15.26 -13.07 11.09
N THR A 281 14.90 -14.08 10.29
CA THR A 281 13.57 -14.14 9.66
C THR A 281 12.60 -14.81 10.63
N GLN A 282 11.58 -14.09 11.06
CA GLN A 282 10.56 -14.55 11.99
C GLN A 282 9.24 -14.84 11.25
N ILE A 283 8.55 -15.90 11.67
CA ILE A 283 7.16 -16.15 11.27
C ILE A 283 6.25 -15.21 12.05
N ASP A 284 5.56 -14.33 11.35
CA ASP A 284 4.61 -13.37 11.93
C ASP A 284 3.22 -14.01 12.10
N GLU A 285 2.68 -14.59 11.03
CA GLU A 285 1.38 -15.27 11.00
C GLU A 285 1.44 -16.47 10.04
N LEU A 286 0.64 -17.51 10.31
CA LEU A 286 0.40 -18.60 9.36
C LEU A 286 -0.93 -18.37 8.64
N ILE A 287 -0.93 -18.57 7.32
CA ILE A 287 -2.13 -18.39 6.51
C ILE A 287 -3.03 -19.62 6.70
N SER A 288 -4.26 -19.40 7.16
CA SER A 288 -5.28 -20.44 7.32
C SER A 288 -5.41 -21.28 6.05
N GLY A 289 -5.50 -22.60 6.21
CA GLY A 289 -5.56 -23.54 5.07
C GLY A 289 -4.23 -23.76 4.32
N GLY A 290 -3.20 -22.95 4.57
CA GLY A 290 -1.87 -23.13 3.98
C GLY A 290 -1.11 -24.36 4.53
N PRO A 291 -0.08 -24.87 3.83
CA PRO A 291 0.70 -26.05 4.24
C PRO A 291 1.30 -25.95 5.65
N ALA A 292 1.89 -24.81 6.01
CA ALA A 292 2.48 -24.59 7.33
C ALA A 292 1.43 -24.64 8.45
N TRP A 293 0.24 -24.06 8.22
CA TRP A 293 -0.88 -24.09 9.14
C TRP A 293 -1.44 -25.51 9.31
N LYS A 294 -1.66 -26.22 8.20
CA LYS A 294 -2.13 -27.63 8.19
C LYS A 294 -1.14 -28.56 8.90
N GLY A 295 0.16 -28.31 8.74
CA GLY A 295 1.23 -29.09 9.35
C GLY A 295 1.33 -28.96 10.87
N LYS A 296 0.86 -27.85 11.46
CA LYS A 296 0.86 -27.56 12.92
C LYS A 296 2.23 -27.70 13.62
N GLN A 297 3.33 -27.66 12.86
CA GLN A 297 4.70 -27.74 13.39
C GLN A 297 5.35 -26.36 13.56
N LEU A 298 4.88 -25.39 12.78
CA LEU A 298 5.26 -23.98 12.86
C LEU A 298 4.23 -23.20 13.66
N GLU A 299 4.67 -22.12 14.28
CA GLU A 299 3.80 -21.17 14.97
C GLU A 299 4.34 -19.74 14.85
N ALA A 300 3.48 -18.75 15.13
CA ALA A 300 3.88 -17.36 15.17
C ALA A 300 4.99 -17.15 16.23
N GLY A 301 6.05 -16.43 15.86
CA GLY A 301 7.20 -16.17 16.71
C GLY A 301 8.42 -17.06 16.42
N ASP A 302 8.26 -18.16 15.69
CA ASP A 302 9.35 -19.04 15.26
C ASP A 302 10.39 -18.29 14.40
N LEU A 303 11.69 -18.63 14.56
CA LEU A 303 12.79 -18.03 13.80
C LEU A 303 13.38 -19.04 12.80
N ILE A 304 13.41 -18.67 11.52
CA ILE A 304 13.99 -19.48 10.45
C ILE A 304 15.51 -19.24 10.43
N LEU A 305 16.28 -20.30 10.68
CA LEU A 305 17.74 -20.28 10.71
C LEU A 305 18.36 -20.79 9.40
N LYS A 306 17.79 -21.84 8.80
CA LYS A 306 18.27 -22.42 7.54
C LYS A 306 17.13 -22.87 6.64
N VAL A 307 17.37 -22.85 5.34
CA VAL A 307 16.42 -23.31 4.31
C VAL A 307 17.14 -24.29 3.38
N ALA A 308 16.55 -25.47 3.17
CA ALA A 308 17.01 -26.47 2.22
C ALA A 308 15.93 -26.78 1.17
N GLN A 309 16.34 -26.93 -0.09
CA GLN A 309 15.47 -27.38 -1.18
C GLN A 309 15.46 -28.91 -1.23
N GLY A 310 14.35 -29.55 -0.81
CA GLY A 310 14.26 -31.01 -0.73
C GLY A 310 15.40 -31.66 0.06
N ASN A 311 16.33 -32.31 -0.64
CA ASN A 311 17.50 -32.99 -0.05
C ASN A 311 18.83 -32.24 -0.25
N GLU A 312 18.80 -31.02 -0.77
CA GLU A 312 20.00 -30.18 -0.88
C GLU A 312 20.50 -29.71 0.49
N GLU A 313 21.77 -29.30 0.52
CA GLU A 313 22.41 -28.79 1.73
C GLU A 313 21.69 -27.54 2.28
N PRO A 314 21.38 -27.48 3.58
CA PRO A 314 20.72 -26.32 4.18
C PRO A 314 21.57 -25.06 4.09
N VAL A 315 21.01 -24.02 3.50
CA VAL A 315 21.62 -22.69 3.42
C VAL A 315 21.26 -21.91 4.69
N ASP A 316 22.28 -21.39 5.39
CA ASP A 316 22.09 -20.49 6.52
C ASP A 316 21.48 -19.17 6.05
N VAL A 317 20.38 -18.76 6.67
CA VAL A 317 19.61 -17.57 6.30
C VAL A 317 19.69 -16.43 7.30
N VAL A 318 20.49 -16.57 8.35
CA VAL A 318 20.69 -15.51 9.35
C VAL A 318 21.46 -14.35 8.71
N GLY A 319 20.93 -13.13 8.86
CA GLY A 319 21.46 -11.90 8.30
C GLY A 319 21.12 -11.65 6.83
N MET A 320 20.51 -12.62 6.13
CA MET A 320 20.08 -12.43 4.75
C MET A 320 18.94 -11.41 4.61
N ARG A 321 18.75 -10.88 3.40
CA ARG A 321 17.59 -10.05 3.09
C ARG A 321 16.31 -10.87 3.19
N LEU A 322 15.23 -10.26 3.65
CA LEU A 322 13.94 -10.94 3.76
C LEU A 322 13.49 -11.50 2.41
N ASP A 323 13.63 -10.73 1.34
CA ASP A 323 13.22 -11.14 -0.01
C ASP A 323 14.00 -12.36 -0.51
N ASP A 324 15.31 -12.44 -0.23
CA ASP A 324 16.14 -13.61 -0.58
C ASP A 324 15.70 -14.86 0.18
N VAL A 325 15.34 -14.72 1.46
CA VAL A 325 14.82 -15.82 2.28
C VAL A 325 13.45 -16.26 1.76
N VAL A 326 12.56 -15.30 1.44
CA VAL A 326 11.24 -15.57 0.85
C VAL A 326 11.39 -16.32 -0.48
N LYS A 327 12.30 -15.89 -1.36
CA LYS A 327 12.58 -16.54 -2.65
C LYS A 327 13.02 -18.00 -2.49
N LYS A 328 13.79 -18.31 -1.45
CA LYS A 328 14.19 -19.68 -1.10
C LYS A 328 13.04 -20.50 -0.51
N ILE A 329 12.16 -19.89 0.27
CA ILE A 329 11.03 -20.59 0.90
C ILE A 329 9.90 -20.85 -0.10
N LYS A 330 9.63 -19.91 -1.00
CA LYS A 330 8.72 -20.09 -2.14
C LYS A 330 9.24 -21.18 -3.08
N GLY A 331 8.34 -21.66 -3.93
CA GLY A 331 8.64 -22.68 -4.93
C GLY A 331 7.37 -23.38 -5.40
N HIS A 332 7.49 -24.11 -6.49
CA HIS A 332 6.35 -24.74 -7.14
C HIS A 332 5.59 -25.68 -6.23
N LYS A 333 4.27 -25.73 -6.42
CA LYS A 333 3.40 -26.73 -5.80
C LYS A 333 3.96 -28.15 -5.91
N GLY A 334 3.90 -28.90 -4.82
CA GLY A 334 4.35 -30.28 -4.73
C GLY A 334 5.84 -30.44 -4.41
N THR A 335 6.64 -29.38 -4.48
CA THR A 335 8.06 -29.43 -4.07
C THR A 335 8.22 -29.37 -2.55
N GLU A 336 9.25 -30.02 -2.02
CA GLU A 336 9.55 -30.02 -0.58
C GLU A 336 10.54 -28.89 -0.22
N VAL A 337 10.28 -28.20 0.89
CA VAL A 337 11.23 -27.33 1.57
C VAL A 337 11.45 -27.79 3.01
N LYS A 338 12.70 -27.76 3.46
CA LYS A 338 13.06 -28.06 4.86
C LYS A 338 13.54 -26.80 5.55
N LEU A 339 12.87 -26.45 6.64
CA LEU A 339 13.20 -25.28 7.44
C LEU A 339 13.85 -25.73 8.74
N THR A 340 15.07 -25.26 9.00
CA THR A 340 15.66 -25.34 10.34
C THR A 340 15.18 -24.14 11.13
N VAL A 341 14.36 -24.39 12.14
CA VAL A 341 13.63 -23.35 12.88
C VAL A 341 14.00 -23.41 14.35
N LYS A 342 14.26 -22.24 14.94
CA LYS A 342 14.31 -22.06 16.39
C LYS A 342 12.91 -21.69 16.87
N LYS A 343 12.33 -22.60 17.64
CA LYS A 343 11.01 -22.48 18.25
C LYS A 343 10.99 -21.38 19.32
N VAL A 344 9.80 -20.91 19.68
CA VAL A 344 9.60 -19.90 20.73
C VAL A 344 10.14 -20.37 22.09
N ASP A 345 10.09 -21.67 22.36
CA ASP A 345 10.67 -22.32 23.55
C ASP A 345 12.22 -22.44 23.51
N GLY A 346 12.85 -22.03 22.41
CA GLY A 346 14.29 -22.07 22.18
C GLY A 346 14.82 -23.35 21.55
N THR A 347 13.99 -24.40 21.39
CA THR A 347 14.40 -25.65 20.75
C THR A 347 14.62 -25.45 19.24
N ILE A 348 15.54 -26.21 18.65
CA ILE A 348 15.78 -26.20 17.21
C ILE A 348 15.18 -27.47 16.61
N LYS A 349 14.36 -27.30 15.57
CA LYS A 349 13.72 -28.40 14.84
C LYS A 349 13.91 -28.22 13.34
N ILE A 350 13.98 -29.34 12.62
CA ILE A 350 13.91 -29.36 11.17
C ILE A 350 12.50 -29.77 10.77
N ILE A 351 11.83 -28.93 9.99
CA ILE A 351 10.43 -29.10 9.60
C ILE A 351 10.38 -29.19 8.08
N SER A 352 9.90 -30.34 7.58
CA SER A 352 9.61 -30.56 6.16
C SER A 352 8.21 -30.07 5.81
N ILE A 353 8.09 -29.28 4.75
CA ILE A 353 6.81 -28.78 4.26
C ILE A 353 6.74 -29.00 2.76
N ILE A 354 5.65 -29.62 2.29
CA ILE A 354 5.32 -29.69 0.87
C ILE A 354 4.61 -28.40 0.48
N ARG A 355 5.14 -27.68 -0.50
CA ARG A 355 4.56 -26.43 -0.99
C ARG A 355 3.24 -26.71 -1.71
N ASP A 356 2.29 -25.80 -1.54
CA ASP A 356 1.00 -25.84 -2.25
C ASP A 356 0.59 -24.41 -2.63
N VAL A 357 -0.47 -24.31 -3.44
CA VAL A 357 -1.16 -23.05 -3.67
C VAL A 357 -1.89 -22.67 -2.38
N VAL A 358 -1.65 -21.46 -1.92
CA VAL A 358 -2.25 -20.89 -0.71
C VAL A 358 -3.12 -19.71 -1.13
N GLU A 359 -4.39 -19.79 -0.76
CA GLU A 359 -5.35 -18.73 -0.97
C GLU A 359 -5.44 -17.84 0.28
N ILE A 360 -5.39 -16.53 0.08
CA ILE A 360 -5.52 -15.55 1.15
C ILE A 360 -7.00 -15.11 1.21
N GLU A 361 -7.82 -15.88 1.93
CA GLU A 361 -9.29 -15.72 1.97
C GLU A 361 -9.75 -14.30 2.31
N GLU A 362 -9.01 -13.56 3.15
CA GLU A 362 -9.35 -12.17 3.49
C GLU A 362 -9.27 -11.19 2.32
N THR A 363 -8.66 -11.61 1.20
CA THR A 363 -8.55 -10.80 -0.01
C THR A 363 -9.69 -11.03 -1.01
N TYR A 364 -10.63 -11.92 -0.68
CA TYR A 364 -11.77 -12.25 -1.53
C TYR A 364 -13.08 -11.65 -1.01
N ALA A 365 -14.10 -11.70 -1.86
CA ALA A 365 -15.43 -11.22 -1.52
C ALA A 365 -16.02 -12.02 -0.34
N LYS A 366 -16.72 -11.32 0.54
CA LYS A 366 -17.44 -11.91 1.68
C LYS A 366 -18.76 -11.21 1.89
N SER A 367 -19.75 -11.92 2.43
CA SER A 367 -21.07 -11.35 2.69
C SER A 367 -21.57 -11.58 4.11
N SER A 368 -22.47 -10.71 4.53
CA SER A 368 -23.11 -10.73 5.85
C SER A 368 -24.60 -10.42 5.70
N ILE A 369 -25.39 -10.88 6.66
CA ILE A 369 -26.82 -10.65 6.73
C ILE A 369 -27.15 -9.76 7.92
N VAL A 370 -28.03 -8.80 7.71
CA VAL A 370 -28.59 -7.94 8.74
C VAL A 370 -30.12 -7.91 8.65
N GLU A 371 -30.79 -8.03 9.79
CA GLU A 371 -32.24 -7.90 9.90
C GLU A 371 -32.62 -6.57 10.55
N ARG A 372 -33.55 -5.84 9.95
CA ARG A 372 -34.04 -4.55 10.44
C ARG A 372 -35.44 -4.27 9.90
N ASN A 373 -36.31 -3.69 10.74
CA ASN A 373 -37.67 -3.29 10.35
C ASN A 373 -38.50 -4.44 9.73
N GLY A 374 -38.22 -5.69 10.11
CA GLY A 374 -38.90 -6.88 9.56
C GLY A 374 -38.41 -7.29 8.16
N LEU A 375 -37.33 -6.67 7.67
CA LEU A 375 -36.67 -6.98 6.40
C LEU A 375 -35.27 -7.52 6.66
N LYS A 376 -34.76 -8.30 5.71
CA LYS A 376 -33.42 -8.87 5.73
C LYS A 376 -32.60 -8.29 4.58
N TYR A 377 -31.38 -7.85 4.84
CA TYR A 377 -30.50 -7.27 3.83
C TYR A 377 -29.17 -8.01 3.77
N GLY A 378 -28.63 -8.14 2.57
CA GLY A 378 -27.28 -8.62 2.33
C GLY A 378 -26.30 -7.45 2.27
N VAL A 379 -25.16 -7.58 2.94
CA VAL A 379 -24.01 -6.68 2.80
C VAL A 379 -22.87 -7.49 2.23
N ILE A 380 -22.47 -7.17 1.00
CA ILE A 380 -21.33 -7.79 0.32
C ILE A 380 -20.18 -6.80 0.38
N TYR A 381 -19.02 -7.26 0.86
CA TYR A 381 -17.77 -6.50 0.81
C TYR A 381 -16.87 -7.09 -0.27
N LEU A 382 -16.54 -6.27 -1.26
CA LEU A 382 -15.62 -6.61 -2.34
C LEU A 382 -14.34 -5.80 -2.15
N PRO A 383 -13.24 -6.40 -1.65
CA PRO A 383 -12.01 -5.68 -1.37
C PRO A 383 -11.22 -5.28 -2.63
N LYS A 384 -11.37 -6.02 -3.73
CA LYS A 384 -10.70 -5.79 -5.02
C LYS A 384 -11.36 -6.58 -6.14
N PHE A 385 -11.15 -6.16 -7.39
CA PHE A 385 -11.57 -6.92 -8.58
C PHE A 385 -10.53 -7.98 -8.96
N TYR A 386 -10.32 -8.97 -8.08
CA TYR A 386 -9.29 -10.00 -8.25
C TYR A 386 -9.54 -10.93 -9.43
N ILE A 387 -8.45 -11.37 -10.05
CA ILE A 387 -8.42 -12.40 -11.09
C ILE A 387 -7.10 -13.16 -11.04
N ASP A 388 -7.14 -14.43 -11.43
CA ASP A 388 -5.97 -15.25 -11.71
C ASP A 388 -5.64 -15.17 -13.21
N PHE A 389 -4.60 -14.39 -13.57
CA PHE A 389 -4.22 -14.20 -14.98
C PHE A 389 -3.63 -15.46 -15.62
N GLU A 390 -3.05 -16.35 -14.82
CA GLU A 390 -2.41 -17.59 -15.28
C GLU A 390 -3.45 -18.71 -15.48
N ASN A 391 -4.56 -18.66 -14.73
CA ASN A 391 -5.62 -19.64 -14.82
C ASN A 391 -7.01 -18.99 -15.00
N LYS A 392 -7.49 -18.96 -16.25
CA LYS A 392 -8.83 -18.45 -16.62
C LYS A 392 -9.99 -19.16 -15.91
N ASP A 393 -9.81 -20.44 -15.59
CA ASP A 393 -10.82 -21.23 -14.85
C ASP A 393 -10.67 -21.07 -13.34
N GLY A 394 -9.67 -20.31 -12.87
CA GLY A 394 -9.45 -20.00 -11.48
C GLY A 394 -10.57 -19.17 -10.86
N ARG A 395 -10.53 -19.07 -9.53
CA ARG A 395 -11.35 -18.16 -8.72
C ARG A 395 -11.14 -16.71 -9.15
N ASP A 396 -12.22 -15.95 -9.30
CA ASP A 396 -12.22 -14.53 -9.64
C ASP A 396 -13.39 -13.81 -8.95
N ALA A 397 -13.33 -12.47 -8.93
CA ALA A 397 -14.32 -11.65 -8.25
C ALA A 397 -15.73 -11.78 -8.84
N GLY A 398 -15.87 -11.99 -10.15
CA GLY A 398 -17.18 -12.14 -10.79
C GLY A 398 -17.90 -13.40 -10.33
N LYS A 399 -17.20 -14.54 -10.36
CA LYS A 399 -17.71 -15.83 -9.89
C LYS A 399 -18.08 -15.79 -8.41
N ASP A 400 -17.22 -15.21 -7.58
CA ASP A 400 -17.46 -15.17 -6.13
C ASP A 400 -18.63 -14.24 -5.78
N ILE A 401 -18.75 -13.07 -6.41
CA ILE A 401 -19.90 -12.18 -6.16
C ILE A 401 -21.20 -12.83 -6.63
N ALA A 402 -21.21 -13.51 -7.79
CA ALA A 402 -22.38 -14.26 -8.25
C ALA A 402 -22.81 -15.32 -7.22
N LEU A 403 -21.84 -16.05 -6.66
CA LEU A 403 -22.07 -17.06 -5.63
C LEU A 403 -22.60 -16.44 -4.32
N GLU A 404 -22.03 -15.32 -3.87
CA GLU A 404 -22.51 -14.61 -2.68
C GLU A 404 -23.93 -14.07 -2.89
N VAL A 405 -24.26 -13.53 -4.07
CA VAL A 405 -25.61 -13.10 -4.43
C VAL A 405 -26.58 -14.29 -4.41
N GLU A 406 -26.20 -15.44 -4.99
CA GLU A 406 -27.02 -16.65 -4.96
C GLU A 406 -27.29 -17.13 -3.52
N ARG A 407 -26.25 -17.14 -2.68
CA ARG A 407 -26.33 -17.53 -1.26
C ARG A 407 -27.23 -16.58 -0.47
N LEU A 408 -27.09 -15.27 -0.69
CA LEU A 408 -27.95 -14.26 -0.06
C LEU A 408 -29.42 -14.40 -0.51
N LYS A 409 -29.67 -14.69 -1.80
CA LYS A 409 -31.04 -14.93 -2.30
C LYS A 409 -31.71 -16.10 -1.61
N LYS A 410 -30.97 -17.19 -1.33
CA LYS A 410 -31.48 -18.36 -0.58
C LYS A 410 -31.89 -18.01 0.86
N GLU A 411 -31.42 -16.87 1.37
CA GLU A 411 -31.76 -16.35 2.68
C GLU A 411 -32.93 -15.36 2.65
N ASP A 412 -33.63 -15.21 1.52
CA ASP A 412 -34.81 -14.34 1.37
C ASP A 412 -34.55 -12.85 1.68
N ILE A 413 -33.40 -12.32 1.23
CA ILE A 413 -33.07 -10.91 1.40
C ILE A 413 -33.98 -9.98 0.56
N ASN A 414 -34.12 -8.73 0.98
CA ASN A 414 -34.94 -7.68 0.39
C ASN A 414 -34.11 -6.57 -0.29
N GLY A 415 -32.78 -6.65 -0.25
CA GLY A 415 -31.88 -5.60 -0.73
C GLY A 415 -30.42 -6.00 -0.53
N ILE A 416 -29.55 -5.48 -1.41
CA ILE A 416 -28.10 -5.68 -1.35
C ILE A 416 -27.40 -4.33 -1.18
N VAL A 417 -26.50 -4.25 -0.21
CA VAL A 417 -25.44 -3.25 -0.15
C VAL A 417 -24.17 -3.91 -0.70
N LEU A 418 -23.60 -3.35 -1.75
CA LEU A 418 -22.29 -3.74 -2.27
C LEU A 418 -21.26 -2.68 -1.89
N ASP A 419 -20.35 -3.04 -1.00
CA ASP A 419 -19.31 -2.16 -0.48
C ASP A 419 -18.00 -2.36 -1.25
N VAL A 420 -17.63 -1.33 -2.01
CA VAL A 420 -16.37 -1.20 -2.77
C VAL A 420 -15.58 0.02 -2.30
N ARG A 421 -15.78 0.46 -1.05
CA ARG A 421 -14.92 1.48 -0.42
C ARG A 421 -13.51 0.92 -0.28
N ASP A 422 -12.52 1.79 -0.47
CA ASP A 422 -11.09 1.44 -0.39
C ASP A 422 -10.60 0.42 -1.45
N ASP A 423 -11.42 0.13 -2.47
CA ASP A 423 -11.08 -0.74 -3.59
C ASP A 423 -10.40 0.05 -4.73
N GLY A 424 -9.10 -0.19 -4.92
CA GLY A 424 -8.31 0.43 -5.99
C GLY A 424 -8.57 -0.11 -7.41
N GLY A 425 -9.46 -1.09 -7.55
CA GLY A 425 -9.87 -1.72 -8.80
C GLY A 425 -9.29 -3.12 -9.01
N GLY A 426 -9.01 -3.46 -10.27
CA GLY A 426 -8.53 -4.78 -10.66
C GLY A 426 -8.90 -5.11 -12.10
N SER A 427 -9.36 -6.33 -12.35
CA SER A 427 -9.64 -6.81 -13.70
C SER A 427 -10.83 -6.11 -14.36
N LEU A 428 -10.64 -5.71 -15.61
CA LEU A 428 -11.70 -5.17 -16.46
C LEU A 428 -12.76 -6.23 -16.81
N SER A 429 -12.38 -7.52 -16.90
CA SER A 429 -13.35 -8.58 -17.22
C SER A 429 -14.30 -8.82 -16.05
N THR A 430 -13.79 -8.89 -14.82
CA THR A 430 -14.60 -9.19 -13.64
C THR A 430 -15.60 -8.08 -13.34
N VAL A 431 -15.29 -6.81 -13.65
CA VAL A 431 -16.29 -5.74 -13.51
C VAL A 431 -17.44 -5.86 -14.50
N VAL A 432 -17.19 -6.31 -15.73
CA VAL A 432 -18.25 -6.58 -16.71
C VAL A 432 -19.15 -7.70 -16.19
N ASP A 433 -18.55 -8.79 -15.69
CA ASP A 433 -19.28 -9.93 -15.14
C ASP A 433 -20.12 -9.51 -13.92
N ILE A 434 -19.54 -8.74 -12.98
CA ILE A 434 -20.25 -8.26 -11.78
C ILE A 434 -21.39 -7.32 -12.13
N ALA A 435 -21.19 -6.39 -13.07
CA ALA A 435 -22.25 -5.47 -13.49
C ALA A 435 -23.43 -6.22 -14.15
N GLY A 436 -23.13 -7.27 -14.93
CA GLY A 436 -24.13 -8.14 -15.56
C GLY A 436 -25.05 -8.85 -14.57
N LEU A 437 -24.57 -9.14 -13.35
CA LEU A 437 -25.41 -9.74 -12.29
C LEU A 437 -26.63 -8.88 -11.92
N PHE A 438 -26.58 -7.58 -12.21
CA PHE A 438 -27.58 -6.61 -11.81
C PHE A 438 -28.37 -6.00 -12.98
N ILE A 439 -28.00 -6.26 -14.24
CA ILE A 439 -28.70 -5.71 -15.41
C ILE A 439 -29.15 -6.84 -16.33
N GLU A 440 -30.09 -6.57 -17.24
CA GLU A 440 -30.59 -7.59 -18.18
C GLU A 440 -29.60 -7.89 -19.31
N GLU A 441 -29.28 -6.91 -20.14
CA GLU A 441 -28.26 -7.00 -21.18
C GLU A 441 -27.87 -5.58 -21.57
N GLY A 442 -26.63 -5.37 -22.02
CA GLY A 442 -26.23 -4.06 -22.53
C GLY A 442 -24.76 -3.72 -22.33
N PRO A 443 -24.35 -2.54 -22.81
CA PRO A 443 -22.99 -2.08 -22.63
C PRO A 443 -22.71 -1.80 -21.15
N ILE A 444 -21.51 -2.14 -20.66
CA ILE A 444 -21.05 -1.81 -19.30
C ILE A 444 -20.05 -0.66 -19.35
N VAL A 445 -19.12 -0.71 -20.32
CA VAL A 445 -18.02 0.24 -20.43
C VAL A 445 -17.56 0.32 -21.88
N GLN A 446 -17.08 1.49 -22.28
CA GLN A 446 -16.43 1.71 -23.56
C GLN A 446 -14.92 1.87 -23.34
N VAL A 447 -14.08 1.19 -24.11
CA VAL A 447 -12.63 1.33 -24.07
C VAL A 447 -12.10 1.83 -25.41
N LYS A 448 -11.05 2.64 -25.37
CA LYS A 448 -10.38 3.15 -26.56
C LYS A 448 -8.88 2.93 -26.40
N SER A 449 -8.25 2.32 -27.39
CA SER A 449 -6.79 2.20 -27.48
C SER A 449 -6.21 3.27 -28.40
N ALA A 450 -4.91 3.53 -28.31
CA ALA A 450 -4.21 4.45 -29.21
C ALA A 450 -4.46 4.09 -30.68
N GLY A 451 -4.87 5.05 -31.52
CA GLY A 451 -5.06 4.86 -32.96
C GLY A 451 -6.14 3.85 -33.37
N LYS A 452 -6.89 3.27 -32.43
CA LYS A 452 -7.95 2.28 -32.69
C LYS A 452 -9.35 2.89 -32.48
N LYS A 453 -10.35 2.24 -33.10
CA LYS A 453 -11.76 2.54 -32.83
C LYS A 453 -12.12 2.19 -31.39
N LYS A 454 -13.15 2.85 -30.85
CA LYS A 454 -13.72 2.48 -29.56
C LYS A 454 -14.29 1.05 -29.64
N GLU A 455 -14.10 0.31 -28.56
CA GLU A 455 -14.70 -0.99 -28.31
C GLU A 455 -15.67 -0.84 -27.13
N VAL A 456 -16.80 -1.54 -27.21
CA VAL A 456 -17.80 -1.52 -26.15
C VAL A 456 -17.87 -2.92 -25.56
N LEU A 457 -17.64 -3.02 -24.26
CA LEU A 457 -17.76 -4.28 -23.53
C LEU A 457 -19.20 -4.42 -23.04
N TYR A 458 -19.79 -5.56 -23.38
CA TYR A 458 -21.19 -5.88 -23.11
C TYR A 458 -21.27 -7.01 -22.11
N ASP A 459 -22.28 -6.93 -21.24
CA ASP A 459 -22.85 -8.13 -20.70
C ASP A 459 -23.70 -8.82 -21.78
N LYS A 460 -23.51 -10.13 -21.91
CA LYS A 460 -24.15 -10.98 -22.92
C LYS A 460 -25.08 -12.02 -22.30
N ASP A 461 -25.05 -12.18 -20.98
CA ASP A 461 -25.96 -13.08 -20.29
C ASP A 461 -27.24 -12.31 -19.96
N LYS A 462 -28.41 -12.87 -20.29
CA LYS A 462 -29.70 -12.25 -19.96
C LYS A 462 -30.13 -12.52 -18.51
N LYS A 463 -29.37 -13.35 -17.80
CA LYS A 463 -29.69 -13.77 -16.44
C LYS A 463 -29.35 -12.67 -15.45
N VAL A 464 -30.39 -11.96 -15.03
CA VAL A 464 -30.31 -11.06 -13.87
C VAL A 464 -30.23 -11.90 -12.59
N GLU A 465 -29.07 -11.92 -11.94
CA GLU A 465 -28.93 -12.61 -10.65
C GLU A 465 -29.68 -11.87 -9.54
N TRP A 466 -29.66 -10.54 -9.54
CA TRP A 466 -30.41 -9.75 -8.57
C TRP A 466 -31.14 -8.59 -9.24
N ASP A 467 -32.47 -8.55 -9.09
CA ASP A 467 -33.38 -7.52 -9.63
C ASP A 467 -33.96 -6.59 -8.56
N GLY A 468 -33.74 -6.91 -7.28
CA GLY A 468 -34.21 -6.12 -6.13
C GLY A 468 -33.38 -4.84 -5.86
N PRO A 469 -33.71 -4.08 -4.80
CA PRO A 469 -33.00 -2.88 -4.39
C PRO A 469 -31.48 -3.09 -4.23
N LEU A 470 -30.69 -2.14 -4.75
CA LEU A 470 -29.24 -2.18 -4.76
C LEU A 470 -28.68 -0.81 -4.35
N VAL A 471 -27.72 -0.82 -3.43
CA VAL A 471 -26.91 0.33 -3.05
C VAL A 471 -25.45 -0.03 -3.21
N ILE A 472 -24.66 0.82 -3.86
CA ILE A 472 -23.21 0.66 -3.97
C ILE A 472 -22.53 1.72 -3.14
N MET A 473 -21.69 1.30 -2.21
CA MET A 473 -20.90 2.19 -1.36
C MET A 473 -19.53 2.44 -1.98
N VAL A 474 -19.18 3.72 -2.14
CA VAL A 474 -17.89 4.17 -2.70
C VAL A 474 -17.24 5.20 -1.80
N ASN A 475 -15.94 5.41 -1.94
CA ASN A 475 -15.25 6.54 -1.32
C ASN A 475 -14.18 7.14 -2.24
N SER A 476 -13.43 8.12 -1.73
CA SER A 476 -12.36 8.81 -2.47
C SER A 476 -11.23 7.86 -2.92
N PHE A 477 -11.15 6.64 -2.38
CA PHE A 477 -10.17 5.61 -2.75
C PHE A 477 -10.73 4.53 -3.68
N SER A 478 -12.05 4.49 -3.90
CA SER A 478 -12.65 3.63 -4.93
C SER A 478 -12.14 4.07 -6.30
N ALA A 479 -11.49 3.18 -7.06
CA ALA A 479 -10.82 3.53 -8.31
C ALA A 479 -11.02 2.49 -9.42
N SER A 480 -10.84 2.90 -10.67
CA SER A 480 -10.75 2.00 -11.83
C SER A 480 -12.00 1.11 -11.98
N ALA A 481 -11.90 -0.19 -11.70
CA ALA A 481 -13.00 -1.14 -11.85
C ALA A 481 -14.20 -0.81 -10.94
N SER A 482 -13.95 -0.32 -9.72
CA SER A 482 -15.03 0.12 -8.82
C SER A 482 -15.78 1.33 -9.40
N GLU A 483 -15.08 2.22 -10.11
CA GLU A 483 -15.67 3.37 -10.80
C GLU A 483 -16.46 2.94 -12.04
N ILE A 484 -15.98 1.95 -12.80
CA ILE A 484 -16.72 1.37 -13.91
C ILE A 484 -18.05 0.76 -13.41
N LEU A 485 -18.00 -0.03 -12.33
CA LEU A 485 -19.19 -0.64 -11.73
C LEU A 485 -20.18 0.42 -11.27
N ALA A 486 -19.72 1.39 -10.47
CA ALA A 486 -20.58 2.45 -9.95
C ALA A 486 -21.16 3.31 -11.09
N ALA A 487 -20.36 3.66 -12.09
CA ALA A 487 -20.81 4.44 -13.24
C ALA A 487 -21.84 3.69 -14.08
N ALA A 488 -21.65 2.40 -14.35
CA ALA A 488 -22.60 1.59 -15.10
C ALA A 488 -23.93 1.51 -14.35
N ILE A 489 -23.90 1.13 -13.07
CA ILE A 489 -25.10 1.00 -12.24
C ILE A 489 -25.84 2.35 -12.09
N GLN A 490 -25.10 3.46 -12.02
CA GLN A 490 -25.67 4.81 -12.01
C GLN A 490 -26.29 5.20 -13.36
N ASP A 491 -25.60 4.96 -14.48
CA ASP A 491 -26.08 5.31 -15.82
C ASP A 491 -27.33 4.53 -16.20
N TYR A 492 -27.41 3.26 -15.80
CA TYR A 492 -28.62 2.45 -15.91
C TYR A 492 -29.71 2.85 -14.92
N LYS A 493 -29.44 3.69 -13.91
CA LYS A 493 -30.33 3.93 -12.76
C LYS A 493 -30.75 2.63 -12.05
N ARG A 494 -29.83 1.65 -12.01
CA ARG A 494 -30.08 0.32 -11.46
C ARG A 494 -29.97 0.31 -9.93
N GLY A 495 -29.08 1.12 -9.36
CA GLY A 495 -28.85 1.20 -7.93
C GLY A 495 -28.42 2.61 -7.52
N VAL A 496 -28.46 2.90 -6.21
CA VAL A 496 -28.03 4.19 -5.68
C VAL A 496 -26.56 4.13 -5.32
N ILE A 497 -25.77 5.07 -5.83
CA ILE A 497 -24.36 5.24 -5.45
C ILE A 497 -24.29 6.17 -4.25
N ILE A 498 -23.74 5.69 -3.14
CA ILE A 498 -23.62 6.45 -1.88
C ILE A 498 -22.17 6.45 -1.41
N GLY A 499 -21.67 7.58 -0.92
CA GLY A 499 -20.26 7.65 -0.58
C GLY A 499 -19.70 9.05 -0.40
N SER A 500 -18.37 9.17 -0.55
CA SER A 500 -17.69 10.45 -0.69
C SER A 500 -18.24 11.26 -1.87
N LYS A 501 -17.92 12.55 -1.94
CA LYS A 501 -18.41 13.46 -3.00
C LYS A 501 -18.19 12.91 -4.42
N GLN A 502 -17.05 12.28 -4.63
CA GLN A 502 -16.69 11.58 -5.85
C GLN A 502 -15.62 10.53 -5.54
N THR A 503 -15.47 9.56 -6.43
CA THR A 503 -14.41 8.54 -6.37
C THR A 503 -13.05 9.10 -6.82
N TYR A 504 -12.06 8.22 -6.91
CA TYR A 504 -10.65 8.56 -7.16
C TYR A 504 -10.41 9.33 -8.46
N GLY A 505 -11.11 8.97 -9.54
CA GLY A 505 -10.98 9.59 -10.85
C GLY A 505 -10.04 8.88 -11.80
N LYS A 506 -9.85 7.56 -11.69
CA LYS A 506 -9.02 6.81 -12.63
C LYS A 506 -9.87 6.44 -13.85
N GLY A 507 -9.39 6.76 -15.04
CA GLY A 507 -10.08 6.51 -16.32
C GLY A 507 -9.22 5.76 -17.34
N THR A 508 -8.15 5.10 -16.89
CA THR A 508 -7.15 4.44 -17.74
C THR A 508 -7.01 2.97 -17.38
N VAL A 509 -6.70 2.15 -18.40
CA VAL A 509 -6.48 0.71 -18.26
C VAL A 509 -5.00 0.43 -18.52
N GLN A 510 -4.38 -0.30 -17.58
CA GLN A 510 -3.00 -0.73 -17.70
C GLN A 510 -2.92 -2.20 -18.07
N ASN A 511 -1.95 -2.52 -18.93
CA ASN A 511 -1.53 -3.88 -19.23
C ASN A 511 -0.19 -4.13 -18.56
N VAL A 512 0.03 -5.33 -18.03
CA VAL A 512 1.32 -5.76 -17.51
C VAL A 512 1.98 -6.66 -18.55
N LEU A 513 3.07 -6.18 -19.14
CA LEU A 513 3.82 -6.88 -20.19
C LEU A 513 5.10 -7.44 -19.59
N ASP A 514 5.23 -8.76 -19.59
CA ASP A 514 6.50 -9.42 -19.28
C ASP A 514 7.57 -8.97 -20.29
N LEU A 515 8.68 -8.41 -19.81
CA LEU A 515 9.75 -7.91 -20.69
C LEU A 515 10.59 -9.04 -21.27
N ASN A 516 10.60 -10.21 -20.63
CA ASN A 516 11.35 -11.37 -21.09
C ASN A 516 10.85 -11.87 -22.46
N GLN A 517 9.57 -11.67 -22.79
CA GLN A 517 8.99 -12.09 -24.07
C GLN A 517 9.55 -11.33 -25.29
N PHE A 518 10.17 -10.17 -25.08
CA PHE A 518 10.75 -9.34 -26.14
C PHE A 518 12.23 -9.65 -26.41
N VAL A 519 12.84 -10.54 -25.63
CA VAL A 519 14.26 -10.90 -25.75
C VAL A 519 14.39 -12.38 -26.08
N ARG A 520 15.18 -12.71 -27.11
CA ARG A 520 15.39 -14.10 -27.54
C ARG A 520 16.44 -14.86 -26.72
N ASN A 521 17.31 -14.16 -26.00
CA ASN A 521 18.42 -14.72 -25.24
C ASN A 521 18.25 -14.48 -23.75
N ALA A 522 18.18 -15.55 -22.95
CA ALA A 522 18.04 -15.51 -21.49
C ALA A 522 19.32 -15.10 -20.73
N ASN A 523 20.29 -14.48 -21.40
CA ASN A 523 21.63 -14.24 -20.83
C ASN A 523 21.66 -13.17 -19.73
N TYR A 524 20.58 -12.39 -19.58
CA TYR A 524 20.49 -11.30 -18.61
C TYR A 524 19.60 -11.62 -17.39
N GLY A 525 19.20 -12.89 -17.26
CA GLY A 525 18.23 -13.30 -16.24
C GLY A 525 16.85 -12.70 -16.47
N ASP A 526 16.04 -12.66 -15.41
CA ASP A 526 14.71 -12.08 -15.43
C ASP A 526 14.77 -10.54 -15.49
N LEU A 527 14.15 -9.98 -16.52
CA LEU A 527 14.06 -8.54 -16.76
C LEU A 527 12.84 -7.90 -16.09
N GLY A 528 11.93 -8.67 -15.51
CA GLY A 528 10.70 -8.19 -14.90
C GLY A 528 9.62 -7.81 -15.92
N ALA A 529 8.76 -6.87 -15.57
CA ALA A 529 7.60 -6.50 -16.38
C ALA A 529 7.41 -4.98 -16.47
N LEU A 530 6.78 -4.51 -17.54
CA LEU A 530 6.32 -3.13 -17.66
C LEU A 530 4.80 -3.09 -17.52
N LYS A 531 4.31 -2.38 -16.51
CA LYS A 531 2.91 -1.95 -16.44
C LYS A 531 2.78 -0.67 -17.26
N ILE A 532 1.96 -0.71 -18.30
CA ILE A 532 1.82 0.36 -19.28
C ILE A 532 0.36 0.74 -19.49
N THR A 533 0.06 2.03 -19.55
CA THR A 533 -1.28 2.49 -19.91
C THR A 533 -1.53 2.31 -21.39
N GLY A 534 -2.37 1.32 -21.75
CA GLY A 534 -2.66 0.98 -23.15
C GLY A 534 -4.02 1.50 -23.65
N GLN A 535 -4.95 1.79 -22.73
CA GLN A 535 -6.31 2.20 -23.08
C GLN A 535 -6.86 3.24 -22.11
N LYS A 536 -7.86 3.98 -22.57
CA LYS A 536 -8.73 4.83 -21.76
C LYS A 536 -10.14 4.25 -21.74
N PHE A 537 -10.82 4.29 -20.60
CA PHE A 537 -12.19 3.83 -20.48
C PHE A 537 -13.17 4.98 -20.25
N TYR A 538 -14.40 4.75 -20.67
CA TYR A 538 -15.48 5.70 -20.71
C TYR A 538 -16.78 5.03 -20.29
N ARG A 539 -17.62 5.82 -19.65
CA ARG A 539 -18.98 5.46 -19.28
C ARG A 539 -19.81 5.15 -20.53
N ILE A 540 -20.93 4.46 -20.33
CA ILE A 540 -21.89 4.18 -21.41
C ILE A 540 -22.55 5.46 -21.93
N ASN A 541 -22.66 6.50 -21.10
CA ASN A 541 -23.11 7.83 -21.51
C ASN A 541 -22.05 8.65 -22.29
N GLY A 542 -20.85 8.09 -22.48
CA GLY A 542 -19.74 8.65 -23.25
C GLY A 542 -18.71 9.46 -22.44
N GLY A 543 -19.03 9.92 -21.22
CA GLY A 543 -18.08 10.65 -20.38
C GLY A 543 -16.97 9.76 -19.82
N SER A 544 -15.76 10.28 -19.62
CA SER A 544 -14.70 9.56 -18.89
C SER A 544 -14.83 9.74 -17.37
N THR A 545 -14.32 8.78 -16.60
CA THR A 545 -14.07 8.93 -15.15
C THR A 545 -12.72 9.59 -14.86
N GLN A 546 -11.84 9.77 -15.86
CA GLN A 546 -10.51 10.34 -15.67
C GLN A 546 -10.59 11.73 -14.99
N LEU A 547 -9.82 11.95 -13.91
CA LEU A 547 -9.83 13.11 -13.00
C LEU A 547 -11.13 13.29 -12.18
N GLU A 548 -12.30 13.14 -12.79
CA GLU A 548 -13.60 13.45 -12.19
C GLU A 548 -14.13 12.33 -11.28
N GLY A 549 -13.94 11.08 -11.69
CA GLY A 549 -14.51 9.90 -11.05
C GLY A 549 -16.02 9.77 -11.27
N VAL A 550 -16.68 9.10 -10.34
CA VAL A 550 -18.12 8.92 -10.23
C VAL A 550 -18.61 9.76 -9.07
N HIS A 551 -19.52 10.69 -9.35
CA HIS A 551 -20.20 11.45 -8.30
C HIS A 551 -21.28 10.59 -7.64
N SER A 552 -21.25 10.50 -6.32
CA SER A 552 -22.28 9.79 -5.56
C SER A 552 -23.64 10.47 -5.69
N ASP A 553 -24.71 9.70 -5.87
CA ASP A 553 -26.09 10.20 -5.85
C ASP A 553 -26.43 10.81 -4.48
N VAL A 554 -25.90 10.15 -3.42
CA VAL A 554 -25.96 10.57 -2.03
C VAL A 554 -24.54 10.78 -1.51
N VAL A 555 -24.20 12.04 -1.20
CA VAL A 555 -22.89 12.41 -0.65
C VAL A 555 -22.94 12.37 0.88
N MET A 556 -22.07 11.56 1.47
CA MET A 556 -21.81 11.47 2.90
C MET A 556 -20.50 12.21 3.22
N PRO A 557 -20.43 12.97 4.33
CA PRO A 557 -19.18 13.57 4.79
C PRO A 557 -18.11 12.50 4.99
N ASP A 558 -16.94 12.72 4.42
CA ASP A 558 -15.80 11.82 4.46
C ASP A 558 -14.66 12.48 5.26
N ARG A 559 -14.02 11.71 6.14
CA ARG A 559 -12.86 12.17 6.91
C ARG A 559 -11.73 12.66 6.00
N TYR A 560 -11.64 12.11 4.79
CA TYR A 560 -10.60 12.43 3.81
C TYR A 560 -11.06 13.42 2.74
N ALA A 561 -12.24 14.02 2.87
CA ALA A 561 -12.84 14.90 1.85
C ALA A 561 -11.97 16.10 1.42
N TYR A 562 -11.04 16.52 2.28
CA TYR A 562 -10.15 17.67 2.04
C TYR A 562 -8.71 17.27 1.72
N LEU A 563 -8.38 15.97 1.74
CA LEU A 563 -7.05 15.50 1.35
C LEU A 563 -6.94 15.44 -0.16
N LYS A 564 -5.82 15.94 -0.69
CA LYS A 564 -5.47 15.87 -2.11
C LYS A 564 -4.91 14.49 -2.42
N MET A 565 -5.79 13.56 -2.79
CA MET A 565 -5.48 12.14 -2.94
C MET A 565 -6.15 11.49 -4.16
N GLY A 566 -6.81 12.26 -5.03
CA GLY A 566 -7.42 11.73 -6.25
C GLY A 566 -6.46 11.78 -7.45
N GLU A 567 -6.85 11.15 -8.56
CA GLU A 567 -6.12 11.22 -9.84
C GLU A 567 -5.85 12.67 -10.27
N ARG A 568 -6.79 13.56 -9.98
CA ARG A 568 -6.71 15.01 -10.25
C ARG A 568 -5.61 15.75 -9.50
N ASP A 569 -5.09 15.16 -8.43
CA ASP A 569 -4.03 15.73 -7.60
C ASP A 569 -2.64 15.19 -7.98
N ILE A 570 -2.56 14.28 -8.97
CA ILE A 570 -1.32 13.65 -9.41
C ILE A 570 -0.77 14.34 -10.67
N ASP A 571 0.54 14.59 -10.67
CA ASP A 571 1.24 15.15 -11.82
C ASP A 571 1.16 14.19 -13.04
N ASN A 572 1.08 14.76 -14.24
CA ASN A 572 1.01 14.03 -15.53
C ASN A 572 -0.21 13.10 -15.70
N ALA A 573 -1.24 13.20 -14.85
CA ALA A 573 -2.49 12.51 -15.10
C ALA A 573 -3.10 12.93 -16.44
N MET A 574 -3.63 11.97 -17.19
CA MET A 574 -4.24 12.26 -18.48
C MET A 574 -5.47 13.18 -18.32
N PRO A 575 -5.73 14.08 -19.29
CA PRO A 575 -6.87 14.99 -19.21
C PRO A 575 -8.20 14.24 -19.31
N TRP A 576 -9.27 14.83 -18.77
CA TRP A 576 -10.63 14.35 -19.01
C TRP A 576 -11.06 14.61 -20.47
N ASP A 577 -11.83 13.68 -21.05
CA ASP A 577 -12.48 13.85 -22.34
C ASP A 577 -13.78 13.03 -22.44
N LYS A 578 -14.45 13.12 -23.59
CA LYS A 578 -15.74 12.49 -23.86
C LYS A 578 -15.77 11.89 -25.27
N ILE A 579 -16.46 10.76 -25.40
CA ILE A 579 -16.77 10.11 -26.67
C ILE A 579 -18.28 10.01 -26.87
N ASP A 580 -18.71 9.55 -28.04
CA ASP A 580 -20.13 9.25 -28.28
C ASP A 580 -20.64 8.19 -27.29
N PRO A 581 -21.88 8.32 -26.79
CA PRO A 581 -22.49 7.32 -25.93
C PRO A 581 -22.63 5.96 -26.65
N ALA A 582 -22.77 4.90 -25.87
CA ALA A 582 -23.25 3.61 -26.33
C ALA A 582 -24.78 3.61 -26.34
N ASP A 583 -25.39 2.69 -27.09
CA ASP A 583 -26.85 2.51 -27.08
C ASP A 583 -27.24 1.65 -25.87
N TYR A 584 -28.04 2.21 -24.96
CA TYR A 584 -28.53 1.52 -23.77
C TYR A 584 -29.92 2.05 -23.36
N SER A 585 -30.64 1.24 -22.58
CA SER A 585 -31.92 1.63 -21.97
C SER A 585 -31.80 1.64 -20.46
N THR A 586 -32.44 2.60 -19.80
CA THR A 586 -32.40 2.69 -18.33
C THR A 586 -33.29 1.63 -17.69
N TRP A 587 -32.90 1.20 -16.49
CA TRP A 587 -33.68 0.33 -15.63
C TRP A 587 -34.93 1.07 -15.11
N HIS A 588 -36.11 0.47 -15.26
CA HIS A 588 -37.40 1.13 -14.97
C HIS A 588 -38.16 0.55 -13.76
N SER A 589 -37.59 -0.39 -12.99
CA SER A 589 -38.37 -1.13 -11.98
C SER A 589 -38.62 -0.39 -10.66
N ASN A 590 -37.87 0.67 -10.32
CA ASN A 590 -37.96 1.32 -9.02
C ASN A 590 -38.50 2.77 -9.09
N THR A 591 -39.77 2.95 -8.70
CA THR A 591 -40.44 4.25 -8.65
C THR A 591 -40.03 5.14 -7.48
N ASN A 592 -39.38 4.59 -6.45
CA ASN A 592 -38.96 5.30 -5.24
C ASN A 592 -37.54 5.88 -5.32
N PHE A 593 -36.80 5.65 -6.40
CA PHE A 593 -35.39 6.00 -6.56
C PHE A 593 -35.07 7.46 -6.17
N THR A 594 -35.74 8.44 -6.80
CA THR A 594 -35.52 9.86 -6.51
C THR A 594 -35.86 10.22 -5.06
N LYS A 595 -36.96 9.66 -4.54
CA LYS A 595 -37.43 9.92 -3.18
C LYS A 595 -36.46 9.36 -2.14
N ALA A 596 -35.85 8.19 -2.40
CA ALA A 596 -34.84 7.59 -1.52
C ALA A 596 -33.60 8.49 -1.41
N ILE A 597 -33.11 9.02 -2.54
CA ILE A 597 -31.98 9.95 -2.58
C ILE A 597 -32.29 11.23 -1.79
N GLU A 598 -33.45 11.85 -2.00
CA GLU A 598 -33.86 13.06 -1.27
C GLU A 598 -34.02 12.80 0.24
N SER A 599 -34.62 11.67 0.61
CA SER A 599 -34.81 11.27 2.00
C SER A 599 -33.47 11.07 2.70
N SER A 600 -32.51 10.44 2.02
CA SER A 600 -31.15 10.24 2.53
C SER A 600 -30.40 11.57 2.72
N LYS A 601 -30.43 12.46 1.73
CA LYS A 601 -29.84 13.81 1.84
C LYS A 601 -30.36 14.58 3.06
N ASN A 602 -31.67 14.50 3.30
CA ASN A 602 -32.29 15.12 4.48
C ASN A 602 -31.84 14.48 5.80
N ARG A 603 -31.75 13.14 5.85
CA ARG A 603 -31.22 12.43 7.04
C ARG A 603 -29.78 12.84 7.33
N ILE A 604 -28.91 12.83 6.33
CA ILE A 604 -27.49 13.18 6.47
C ILE A 604 -27.35 14.62 6.98
N ALA A 605 -28.08 15.57 6.40
CA ALA A 605 -28.04 16.98 6.81
C ALA A 605 -28.50 17.21 8.26
N GLN A 606 -29.35 16.33 8.81
CA GLN A 606 -29.86 16.43 10.18
C GLN A 606 -29.05 15.59 11.19
N ASN A 607 -28.28 14.61 10.73
CA ASN A 607 -27.56 13.67 11.57
C ASN A 607 -26.34 14.33 12.26
N ALA A 608 -26.29 14.20 13.59
CA ALA A 608 -25.21 14.78 14.41
C ALA A 608 -23.84 14.12 14.15
N GLN A 609 -23.79 12.83 13.83
CA GLN A 609 -22.55 12.11 13.54
C GLN A 609 -21.93 12.57 12.24
N PHE A 610 -22.73 12.71 11.17
CA PHE A 610 -22.23 13.22 9.90
C PHE A 610 -21.71 14.67 10.01
N LYS A 611 -22.38 15.53 10.79
CA LYS A 611 -21.86 16.88 11.11
C LYS A 611 -20.52 16.83 11.85
N LEU A 612 -20.37 15.90 12.79
CA LEU A 612 -19.13 15.74 13.55
C LEU A 612 -17.98 15.22 12.67
N ILE A 613 -18.27 14.32 11.72
CA ILE A 613 -17.30 13.83 10.73
C ILE A 613 -16.83 14.96 9.82
N GLU A 614 -17.76 15.79 9.31
CA GLU A 614 -17.43 16.96 8.48
C GLU A 614 -16.54 17.96 9.24
N ASP A 615 -16.91 18.28 10.49
CA ASP A 615 -16.10 19.13 11.38
C ASP A 615 -14.71 18.53 11.66
N ASN A 616 -14.60 17.20 11.74
CA ASN A 616 -13.33 16.51 11.95
C ASN A 616 -12.44 16.58 10.72
N ALA A 617 -13.01 16.37 9.53
CA ALA A 617 -12.29 16.45 8.26
C ALA A 617 -11.66 17.85 8.06
N LYS A 618 -12.40 18.93 8.37
CA LYS A 618 -11.88 20.31 8.34
C LYS A 618 -10.76 20.55 9.33
N TRP A 619 -10.89 20.03 10.55
CA TRP A 619 -9.86 20.17 11.57
C TRP A 619 -8.57 19.43 11.19
N ILE A 620 -8.70 18.22 10.62
CA ILE A 620 -7.56 17.45 10.09
C ILE A 620 -6.88 18.21 8.94
N ASP A 621 -7.63 18.81 8.02
CA ASP A 621 -7.08 19.62 6.93
C ASP A 621 -6.27 20.82 7.44
N VAL A 622 -6.79 21.56 8.43
CA VAL A 622 -6.05 22.65 9.08
C VAL A 622 -4.76 22.14 9.71
N LYS A 623 -4.81 21.00 10.41
CA LYS A 623 -3.64 20.40 11.06
C LYS A 623 -2.60 19.90 10.07
N ASN A 624 -3.02 19.31 8.95
CA ASN A 624 -2.11 18.83 7.91
C ASN A 624 -1.37 19.96 7.19
N LYS A 625 -1.84 21.22 7.30
CA LYS A 625 -1.17 22.40 6.76
C LYS A 625 -0.14 23.00 7.74
N GLU A 626 -0.09 22.54 8.98
CA GLU A 626 0.89 22.97 9.98
C GLU A 626 2.21 22.21 9.81
N ASN A 627 3.21 22.87 9.21
CA ASN A 627 4.52 22.27 8.95
C ASN A 627 5.62 22.71 9.93
N THR A 628 5.34 23.67 10.83
CA THR A 628 6.34 24.21 11.75
C THR A 628 6.07 23.76 13.18
N TYR A 629 7.07 23.13 13.79
CA TYR A 629 6.98 22.57 15.14
C TYR A 629 7.98 23.25 16.08
N SER A 630 7.53 23.57 17.29
CA SER A 630 8.42 24.02 18.37
C SER A 630 9.26 22.84 18.88
N LEU A 631 10.56 23.07 19.11
CA LEU A 631 11.46 22.12 19.78
C LEU A 631 11.71 22.50 21.26
N ASN A 632 11.04 23.55 21.75
CA ASN A 632 10.94 23.84 23.17
C ASN A 632 9.89 22.92 23.81
N ILE A 633 10.27 22.20 24.87
CA ILE A 633 9.39 21.19 25.49
C ILE A 633 8.11 21.75 26.08
N LYS A 634 8.14 22.97 26.64
CA LYS A 634 6.95 23.61 27.24
C LYS A 634 5.94 23.98 26.16
N ASN A 635 6.41 24.66 25.11
CA ASN A 635 5.57 25.04 23.96
C ASN A 635 5.02 23.81 23.23
N PHE A 636 5.85 22.77 23.07
CA PHE A 636 5.45 21.52 22.44
C PHE A 636 4.38 20.77 23.26
N LYS A 637 4.54 20.66 24.58
CA LYS A 637 3.52 20.09 25.48
C LYS A 637 2.20 20.86 25.40
N ALA A 638 2.25 22.19 25.48
CA ALA A 638 1.06 23.02 25.37
C ALA A 638 0.32 22.81 24.04
N THR A 639 1.06 22.69 22.94
CA THR A 639 0.50 22.38 21.61
C THR A 639 -0.14 20.99 21.59
N GLN A 640 0.53 19.97 22.13
CA GLN A 640 -0.03 18.61 22.21
C GLN A 640 -1.30 18.56 23.07
N GLU A 641 -1.31 19.22 24.23
CA GLU A 641 -2.49 19.30 25.10
C GLU A 641 -3.67 19.99 24.42
N GLN A 642 -3.41 21.05 23.64
CA GLN A 642 -4.43 21.70 22.83
C GLN A 642 -4.99 20.74 21.78
N VAL A 643 -4.12 20.07 21.00
CA VAL A 643 -4.53 19.10 19.97
C VAL A 643 -5.32 17.94 20.58
N GLU A 644 -4.89 17.41 21.72
CA GLU A 644 -5.60 16.35 22.44
C GLU A 644 -6.97 16.82 22.95
N THR A 645 -7.05 18.04 23.45
CA THR A 645 -8.30 18.62 23.97
C THR A 645 -9.30 18.86 22.85
N GLU A 646 -8.85 19.42 21.73
CA GLU A 646 -9.68 19.55 20.53
C GLU A 646 -10.06 18.16 19.97
N GLY A 647 -9.12 17.22 19.92
CA GLY A 647 -9.34 15.84 19.48
C GLY A 647 -10.41 15.10 20.29
N LYS A 648 -10.54 15.38 21.59
CA LYS A 648 -11.61 14.82 22.45
C LYS A 648 -13.02 15.15 21.94
N LYS A 649 -13.21 16.27 21.23
CA LYS A 649 -14.49 16.64 20.58
C LYS A 649 -14.97 15.55 19.62
N TYR A 650 -14.04 14.85 18.98
CA TYR A 650 -14.31 13.91 17.89
C TYR A 650 -14.35 12.44 18.31
N LYS A 651 -14.09 12.12 19.59
CA LYS A 651 -14.26 10.75 20.14
C LYS A 651 -15.62 10.11 19.87
N PRO A 652 -16.75 10.85 19.88
CA PRO A 652 -18.06 10.26 19.56
C PRO A 652 -18.16 9.64 18.16
N ILE A 653 -17.26 9.98 17.22
CA ILE A 653 -17.20 9.32 15.90
C ILE A 653 -16.74 7.87 16.06
N SER A 654 -15.66 7.62 16.81
CA SER A 654 -15.13 6.26 17.02
C SER A 654 -15.99 5.43 17.98
N ASP A 655 -16.71 6.09 18.87
CA ASP A 655 -17.61 5.46 19.84
C ASP A 655 -19.00 5.19 19.23
N TYR A 656 -19.22 5.56 17.96
CA TYR A 656 -20.47 5.29 17.26
C TYR A 656 -20.76 3.79 17.24
N LYS A 657 -21.99 3.43 17.58
CA LYS A 657 -22.49 2.07 17.48
C LYS A 657 -23.99 2.09 17.24
N ASN A 658 -24.42 1.40 16.19
CA ASN A 658 -25.81 1.14 15.90
C ASN A 658 -26.28 -0.15 16.59
N ASN A 659 -27.59 -0.39 16.56
CA ASN A 659 -28.20 -1.58 17.18
C ASN A 659 -28.34 -2.76 16.19
N LEU A 660 -27.68 -2.69 15.04
CA LEU A 660 -27.79 -3.70 14.00
C LEU A 660 -26.88 -4.89 14.33
N VAL A 661 -27.37 -6.08 14.04
CA VAL A 661 -26.64 -7.34 14.26
C VAL A 661 -26.36 -7.96 12.91
N PHE A 662 -25.07 -8.06 12.59
CA PHE A 662 -24.55 -8.67 11.37
C PHE A 662 -24.17 -10.12 11.65
N LYS A 663 -24.51 -11.03 10.73
CA LYS A 663 -24.28 -12.47 10.85
C LYS A 663 -23.67 -13.03 9.57
N SER A 664 -22.77 -14.00 9.72
CA SER A 664 -22.24 -14.77 8.58
C SER A 664 -23.36 -15.64 8.00
N LEU A 665 -23.21 -16.03 6.74
CA LEU A 665 -24.14 -16.96 6.10
C LEU A 665 -23.93 -18.40 6.63
N PRO A 666 -24.93 -19.29 6.51
CA PRO A 666 -24.87 -20.63 7.11
C PRO A 666 -23.68 -21.48 6.69
N TYR A 667 -23.17 -21.32 5.46
CA TYR A 667 -21.99 -22.06 4.99
C TYR A 667 -20.73 -21.66 5.78
N GLU A 668 -20.54 -20.35 5.99
CA GLU A 668 -19.37 -19.80 6.66
C GLU A 668 -19.42 -20.05 8.17
N GLU A 669 -20.61 -20.10 8.76
CA GLU A 669 -20.78 -20.52 10.17
C GLU A 669 -20.25 -21.95 10.42
N LEU A 670 -20.30 -22.84 9.41
CA LEU A 670 -19.73 -24.17 9.52
C LEU A 670 -18.20 -24.13 9.46
N GLU A 671 -17.62 -23.31 8.59
CA GLU A 671 -16.17 -23.13 8.47
C GLU A 671 -15.57 -22.51 9.74
N MET A 672 -16.22 -21.47 10.28
CA MET A 672 -15.84 -20.78 11.52
C MET A 672 -15.81 -21.70 12.75
N LYS A 673 -16.54 -22.84 12.75
CA LYS A 673 -16.45 -23.84 13.83
C LYS A 673 -15.13 -24.60 13.79
N SER A 674 -14.52 -24.71 12.63
CA SER A 674 -13.26 -25.44 12.40
C SER A 674 -12.03 -24.53 12.32
N ASP A 675 -12.21 -23.24 12.01
CA ASP A 675 -11.15 -22.23 11.95
C ASP A 675 -11.43 -21.07 12.93
N ALA A 676 -10.70 -21.06 14.05
CA ALA A 676 -10.80 -20.01 15.06
C ALA A 676 -10.32 -18.64 14.55
N THR A 677 -9.35 -18.63 13.62
CA THR A 677 -8.81 -17.40 13.02
C THR A 677 -9.85 -16.75 12.11
N LEU A 678 -10.51 -17.55 11.27
CA LEU A 678 -11.62 -17.09 10.44
C LEU A 678 -12.75 -16.53 11.30
N LYS A 679 -13.10 -17.23 12.39
CA LYS A 679 -14.12 -16.79 13.33
C LYS A 679 -13.81 -15.42 13.93
N GLU A 680 -12.61 -15.23 14.46
CA GLU A 680 -12.19 -13.94 15.03
C GLU A 680 -12.26 -12.81 14.00
N LYS A 681 -11.79 -13.06 12.78
CA LYS A 681 -11.82 -12.09 11.67
C LYS A 681 -13.26 -11.71 11.29
N ARG A 682 -14.20 -12.66 11.23
CA ARG A 682 -15.62 -12.40 10.94
C ARG A 682 -16.33 -11.68 12.07
N GLU A 683 -16.08 -12.05 13.32
CA GLU A 683 -16.63 -11.34 14.47
C GLU A 683 -16.12 -9.89 14.53
N ALA A 684 -14.84 -9.65 14.26
CA ALA A 684 -14.28 -8.29 14.16
C ALA A 684 -14.90 -7.48 13.02
N TRP A 685 -15.11 -8.09 11.84
CA TRP A 685 -15.75 -7.44 10.71
C TRP A 685 -17.22 -7.08 11.00
N HIS A 686 -18.01 -7.99 11.58
CA HIS A 686 -19.39 -7.71 11.99
C HIS A 686 -19.47 -6.60 13.04
N GLN A 687 -18.53 -6.57 13.99
CA GLN A 687 -18.43 -5.47 14.94
C GLN A 687 -18.11 -4.14 14.25
N ALA A 688 -17.22 -4.14 13.25
CA ALA A 688 -16.92 -2.94 12.46
C ALA A 688 -18.16 -2.43 11.72
N LEU A 689 -18.94 -3.30 11.07
CA LEU A 689 -20.21 -2.94 10.41
C LEU A 689 -21.22 -2.31 11.39
N SER A 690 -21.29 -2.80 12.63
CA SER A 690 -22.16 -2.21 13.68
C SER A 690 -21.70 -0.82 14.17
N LYS A 691 -20.44 -0.45 13.89
CA LYS A 691 -19.86 0.86 14.21
C LYS A 691 -19.78 1.79 13.00
N ASP A 692 -20.31 1.34 11.86
CA ASP A 692 -20.22 2.07 10.60
C ASP A 692 -21.53 2.83 10.33
N VAL A 693 -21.49 4.15 10.48
CA VAL A 693 -22.62 5.05 10.18
C VAL A 693 -22.96 5.09 8.68
N TYR A 694 -21.99 4.84 7.81
CA TYR A 694 -22.18 4.83 6.37
C TYR A 694 -22.97 3.58 5.94
N VAL A 695 -22.67 2.41 6.53
CA VAL A 695 -23.43 1.18 6.32
C VAL A 695 -24.87 1.33 6.80
N GLU A 696 -25.08 1.97 7.96
CA GLU A 696 -26.44 2.23 8.44
C GLU A 696 -27.24 3.13 7.49
N GLU A 697 -26.61 4.16 6.92
CA GLU A 697 -27.29 5.01 5.94
C GLU A 697 -27.56 4.28 4.62
N ALA A 698 -26.64 3.42 4.15
CA ALA A 698 -26.88 2.55 3.01
C ALA A 698 -28.10 1.63 3.23
N LEU A 699 -28.25 1.08 4.43
CA LEU A 699 -29.44 0.29 4.80
C LEU A 699 -30.71 1.16 4.90
N ASN A 700 -30.61 2.41 5.36
CA ASN A 700 -31.75 3.35 5.33
C ASN A 700 -32.21 3.63 3.88
N VAL A 701 -31.27 3.73 2.94
CA VAL A 701 -31.58 3.89 1.50
C VAL A 701 -32.26 2.64 0.96
N LEU A 702 -31.81 1.44 1.32
CA LEU A 702 -32.50 0.19 0.95
C LEU A 702 -33.93 0.13 1.49
N ASP A 703 -34.19 0.59 2.72
CA ASP A 703 -35.55 0.73 3.25
C ASP A 703 -36.41 1.68 2.39
N ASP A 704 -35.85 2.81 1.95
CA ASP A 704 -36.58 3.80 1.13
C ASP A 704 -36.84 3.30 -0.30
N LEU A 705 -35.99 2.40 -0.82
CA LEU A 705 -36.13 1.81 -2.14
C LEU A 705 -37.19 0.69 -2.22
N GLN A 706 -37.72 0.22 -1.08
CA GLN A 706 -38.77 -0.79 -1.05
C GLN A 706 -40.08 -0.27 -1.64
N VAL A 707 -40.80 -1.10 -2.40
CA VAL A 707 -42.07 -0.72 -3.06
C VAL A 707 -43.22 -0.60 -2.06
N LYS A 708 -43.22 -1.41 -0.99
CA LYS A 708 -44.17 -1.30 0.13
C LYS A 708 -43.52 -0.47 1.24
N GLY A 709 -44.28 0.48 1.79
CA GLY A 709 -43.79 1.34 2.87
C GLY A 709 -43.31 0.52 4.06
N VAL A 710 -42.03 0.68 4.43
CA VAL A 710 -41.43 0.02 5.58
C VAL A 710 -41.95 0.66 6.87
N VAL A 711 -42.55 -0.13 7.76
CA VAL A 711 -42.95 0.34 9.09
C VAL A 711 -41.69 0.46 9.94
N ARG A 712 -41.16 1.69 10.05
CA ARG A 712 -39.98 1.97 10.88
C ARG A 712 -40.35 1.88 12.36
N ASN A 713 -39.80 0.89 13.05
CA ASN A 713 -39.84 0.88 14.51
C ASN A 713 -38.84 1.93 15.00
N SER A 714 -39.34 3.04 15.53
CA SER A 714 -38.52 4.12 16.09
C SER A 714 -37.79 3.63 17.35
N ALA A 715 -36.65 2.97 17.17
CA ALA A 715 -35.67 2.81 18.24
C ALA A 715 -34.97 4.17 18.40
N THR A 716 -35.56 5.07 19.17
CA THR A 716 -34.87 6.26 19.69
C THR A 716 -33.57 5.80 20.34
N THR A 717 -32.44 6.11 19.71
CA THR A 717 -31.13 6.10 20.32
C THR A 717 -31.20 7.08 21.48
N LYS A 718 -31.47 6.58 22.69
CA LYS A 718 -31.31 7.36 23.92
C LYS A 718 -29.82 7.64 24.05
N ILE A 719 -29.38 8.76 23.49
CA ILE A 719 -28.12 9.39 23.87
C ILE A 719 -28.23 9.62 25.38
N LYS A 720 -27.47 8.85 26.17
CA LYS A 720 -27.26 9.17 27.58
C LYS A 720 -26.68 10.57 27.62
N ARG A 721 -27.46 11.54 28.13
CA ARG A 721 -26.96 12.83 28.57
C ARG A 721 -26.07 12.57 29.79
N ASP A 722 -24.81 12.22 29.55
CA ASP A 722 -23.81 12.37 30.60
C ASP A 722 -23.50 13.87 30.75
N LYS A 723 -23.48 14.28 32.02
CA LYS A 723 -23.47 15.66 32.49
C LYS A 723 -22.42 16.49 31.77
N LEU A 724 -22.88 17.58 31.13
CA LEU A 724 -22.07 18.76 30.85
C LEU A 724 -21.38 19.21 32.16
N VAL A 725 -20.08 18.95 32.27
CA VAL A 725 -19.23 19.64 33.24
C VAL A 725 -19.15 21.09 32.78
N LYS A 726 -19.63 22.00 33.62
CA LYS A 726 -19.53 23.45 33.41
C LYS A 726 -18.05 23.87 33.44
N SER A 727 -17.71 24.72 32.46
CA SER A 727 -16.62 25.72 32.41
C SER A 727 -15.25 25.33 32.95
#